data_AF-A0A6H1UGM7-F1
#
_entry.id   AF-A0A6H1UGM7-F1
#
_cell.length_a   1.000
_cell.length_b   1.000
_cell.length_c   1.000
_cell.angle_alpha   90.00
_cell.angle_beta   90.00
_cell.angle_gamma   90.00
#
_symmetry.space_group_name_H-M   'P 1'
#
loop_
_entity.id
_entity.type
_entity.pdbx_description
1 polymer ?
#
loop_
_entity_poly.entity_id
_entity_poly.type
_entity_poly.pdbx_seq_one_letter_code
_entity_poly.pdbx_strand_id
1 'polypeptide(L)'
;MQRRDFLKLSATAGAVSCITACGSKSSDSPAPVAPAEEQLNWTACLVNCGSNCPLKVYSVDGVCTRVETDWAESDDYGNHQVRACLRGRSLRQRNYAPDRLKTPLRRVAGTKRGAGQWEQISWETAFSEIGTKLAQLKADHGPRSIYHHYVSGAYYSFASGNCIRRALDCAGGERGFLAYYSNYSWAALTETAGATFGHGATSGTRHSHIRDADFFLGIGFNPFEMRMSGSGEQIDFMKAVEERRANGQKFKAIMIDPRYTDSNLGKEDEWLPIRPGTDGAMAAAIAYEMMKGSDEDHSDSWVELNSRDFLNSYTVGYDAASIRAAIAADPTLQPKHDDGTIAITVDEMAANNYKDYILGSGKFDAITGTAPDYEKGAKDAEWAEAICGIPADKLREIASELMASSNPYIQIGAGPNRQAAGEQTMRSLYMLSILAGKLGQAGTNTGELPSNFRHNTAGMGYSYADKDGSKASLCFFDWVEAVKDGKDMDYRSHGVKIYNKDGELQRDEKLGTDIKAVFCSAGNGLINQHCDINYTRPILEDESKAELIVVTDCWLTPSAEIADYVLPDSTWMESNDIADDSYSSGETGYQTYMSSSLKPFFESTKSMYDIGLGIVKASGGDVSTYTDGKADASEWLDELYEQTKAKSQNATLNLPATYAEAQAKGFFRGHAPDRGPLTLESFVNEGAALSTTTGKIEIFSFKWAIDNPRRDTFVADDRDASTHVDMIDPTPKYVPHWQGFEDDDTPQGKEEVENYPLQVCGYHTKGRAHSSYHNVKWLRDAVEDCVWVNPADAGEFNSGDEVIMESPRGKLQIRMRITPRVAPGVVALPEGAWYKASAAGEVDSGGCVNTLTKYHPCPVSRGNTQHTIRVKLYKANA
;
A
#
# COMPACT_ATOMS: atom_id res chain seq x y z
N MET A 1 34.09 -18.37 -22.49
CA MET A 1 33.37 -18.68 -23.74
C MET A 1 31.96 -18.12 -23.60
N GLN A 2 31.59 -17.08 -24.36
CA GLN A 2 30.27 -16.46 -24.24
C GLN A 2 29.18 -17.47 -24.66
N ARG A 3 27.98 -17.42 -24.07
CA ARG A 3 26.84 -18.32 -24.43
C ARG A 3 26.54 -18.31 -25.93
N ARG A 4 26.77 -17.15 -26.57
CA ARG A 4 26.64 -16.95 -28.02
C ARG A 4 27.66 -17.75 -28.83
N ASP A 5 28.88 -17.91 -28.33
CA ASP A 5 29.93 -18.69 -29.00
C ASP A 5 29.67 -20.19 -28.86
N PHE A 6 29.16 -20.63 -27.70
CA PHE A 6 28.78 -22.02 -27.47
C PHE A 6 27.58 -22.45 -28.34
N LEU A 7 26.55 -21.59 -28.48
CA LEU A 7 25.40 -21.87 -29.35
C LEU A 7 25.78 -21.88 -30.83
N LYS A 8 26.67 -20.99 -31.27
CA LYS A 8 27.22 -21.03 -32.63
C LYS A 8 28.02 -22.31 -32.88
N LEU A 9 28.83 -22.75 -31.92
CA LEU A 9 29.57 -24.02 -32.01
C LEU A 9 28.62 -25.22 -32.09
N SER A 10 27.55 -25.21 -31.28
CA SER A 10 26.57 -26.30 -31.18
C SER A 10 25.70 -26.43 -32.44
N ALA A 11 25.26 -25.31 -33.00
CA ALA A 11 24.50 -25.29 -34.26
C ALA A 11 25.36 -25.76 -35.45
N THR A 12 26.64 -25.41 -35.46
CA THR A 12 27.58 -25.86 -36.50
C THR A 12 27.90 -27.35 -36.37
N ALA A 13 28.01 -27.89 -35.14
CA ALA A 13 28.25 -29.30 -34.89
C ALA A 13 27.02 -30.20 -35.17
N GLY A 14 25.81 -29.69 -34.91
CA GLY A 14 24.55 -30.40 -35.19
C GLY A 14 24.24 -30.52 -36.70
N ALA A 15 24.57 -29.49 -37.48
CA ALA A 15 24.33 -29.51 -38.94
C ALA A 15 25.24 -30.51 -39.68
N VAL A 16 26.48 -30.72 -39.22
CA VAL A 16 27.45 -31.63 -39.86
C VAL A 16 27.14 -33.11 -39.58
N SER A 17 26.52 -33.42 -38.43
CA SER A 17 26.20 -34.79 -38.02
C SER A 17 24.95 -35.37 -38.71
N CYS A 18 23.98 -34.52 -39.09
CA CYS A 18 22.76 -34.99 -39.79
C CYS A 18 22.98 -35.28 -41.29
N ILE A 19 24.00 -34.68 -41.93
CA ILE A 19 24.24 -34.82 -43.38
C ILE A 19 24.98 -36.13 -43.72
N THR A 20 25.71 -36.73 -42.77
CA THR A 20 26.48 -37.97 -43.02
C THR A 20 25.69 -39.26 -42.75
N ALA A 21 24.53 -39.19 -42.09
CA ALA A 21 23.76 -40.38 -41.69
C ALA A 21 22.68 -40.83 -42.70
N CYS A 22 22.32 -40.01 -43.69
CA CYS A 22 21.26 -40.34 -44.66
C CYS A 22 21.83 -40.44 -46.07
N GLY A 23 22.33 -41.62 -46.42
CA GLY A 23 22.74 -41.95 -47.78
C GLY A 23 21.55 -42.03 -48.74
N SER A 24 21.18 -40.91 -49.36
CA SER A 24 20.53 -40.90 -50.68
C SER A 24 20.65 -39.52 -51.33
N LYS A 25 21.00 -39.50 -52.62
CA LYS A 25 21.01 -38.30 -53.45
C LYS A 25 19.56 -37.94 -53.81
N SER A 26 18.92 -37.05 -53.07
CA SER A 26 17.79 -36.27 -53.58
C SER A 26 18.25 -34.82 -53.78
N SER A 27 17.96 -34.25 -54.94
CA SER A 27 18.42 -32.91 -55.35
C SER A 27 17.53 -31.76 -54.89
N ASP A 28 16.52 -32.02 -54.06
CA ASP A 28 15.66 -30.99 -53.46
C ASP A 28 15.66 -31.16 -51.93
N SER A 29 16.70 -30.62 -51.29
CA SER A 29 16.62 -30.30 -49.87
C SER A 29 15.86 -28.97 -49.74
N PRO A 30 14.76 -28.87 -48.97
CA PRO A 30 14.15 -27.58 -48.70
C PRO A 30 15.22 -26.69 -48.08
N ALA A 31 15.39 -25.48 -48.64
CA ALA A 31 16.34 -24.51 -48.12
C ALA A 31 16.07 -24.33 -46.61
N PRO A 32 17.10 -24.38 -45.74
CA PRO A 32 16.90 -24.13 -44.33
C PRO A 32 16.27 -22.75 -44.18
N VAL A 33 15.03 -22.71 -43.66
CA VAL A 33 14.39 -21.46 -43.29
C VAL A 33 15.29 -20.84 -42.21
N ALA A 34 15.88 -19.69 -42.52
CA ALA A 34 16.64 -18.95 -41.53
C ALA A 34 15.72 -18.71 -40.32
N PRO A 35 16.19 -18.93 -39.07
CA PRO A 35 15.41 -18.58 -37.90
C PRO A 35 14.98 -17.12 -38.05
N ALA A 36 13.69 -16.85 -37.89
CA ALA A 36 13.20 -15.48 -37.90
C ALA A 36 13.94 -14.68 -36.82
N GLU A 37 14.36 -13.46 -37.17
CA GLU A 37 15.15 -12.62 -36.28
C GLU A 37 14.27 -12.13 -35.12
N GLU A 38 14.70 -12.37 -33.87
CA GLU A 38 13.97 -11.87 -32.70
C GLU A 38 14.07 -10.34 -32.64
N GLN A 39 12.92 -9.67 -32.56
CA GLN A 39 12.86 -8.24 -32.26
C GLN A 39 12.93 -8.03 -30.75
N LEU A 40 13.72 -7.05 -30.32
CA LEU A 40 13.83 -6.66 -28.92
C LEU A 40 13.08 -5.34 -28.69
N ASN A 41 12.18 -5.35 -27.71
CA ASN A 41 11.58 -4.15 -27.15
C ASN A 41 11.81 -4.07 -25.64
N TRP A 42 11.73 -2.86 -25.09
CA TRP A 42 11.73 -2.63 -23.65
C TRP A 42 10.30 -2.41 -23.15
N THR A 43 10.00 -2.97 -21.99
CA THR A 43 8.79 -2.73 -21.20
C THR A 43 9.17 -2.64 -19.72
N ALA A 44 8.21 -2.37 -18.84
CA ALA A 44 8.41 -2.37 -17.40
C ALA A 44 7.37 -3.25 -16.68
N CYS A 45 7.71 -3.75 -15.50
CA CYS A 45 6.79 -4.50 -14.64
C CYS A 45 5.94 -3.53 -13.81
N LEU A 46 4.82 -3.05 -14.37
CA LEU A 46 4.06 -1.91 -13.83
C LEU A 46 3.17 -2.20 -12.60
N VAL A 47 3.25 -3.39 -12.01
CA VAL A 47 2.43 -3.67 -10.82
C VAL A 47 2.89 -2.85 -9.62
N ASN A 48 1.97 -2.55 -8.71
CA ASN A 48 2.25 -1.84 -7.46
C ASN A 48 3.08 -2.66 -6.44
N CYS A 49 4.31 -2.96 -6.82
CA CYS A 49 5.35 -3.48 -5.94
C CYS A 49 6.34 -2.38 -5.50
N GLY A 50 6.28 -1.21 -6.12
CA GLY A 50 7.08 -0.03 -5.80
C GLY A 50 8.35 0.17 -6.63
N SER A 51 8.68 -0.71 -7.59
CA SER A 51 9.94 -0.56 -8.35
C SER A 51 9.79 -0.45 -9.87
N ASN A 52 8.72 -0.95 -10.51
CA ASN A 52 8.58 -0.85 -11.97
C ASN A 52 9.80 -1.36 -12.79
N CYS A 53 10.41 -2.49 -12.39
CA CYS A 53 11.66 -2.97 -12.98
C CYS A 53 11.60 -3.07 -14.52
N PRO A 54 12.69 -2.71 -15.23
CA PRO A 54 12.77 -2.81 -16.68
C PRO A 54 12.86 -4.27 -17.13
N LEU A 55 12.24 -4.56 -18.26
CA LEU A 55 12.15 -5.87 -18.87
C LEU A 55 12.45 -5.78 -20.36
N LYS A 56 13.18 -6.78 -20.86
CA LYS A 56 13.47 -6.97 -22.28
C LYS A 56 12.51 -8.02 -22.83
N VAL A 57 11.67 -7.62 -23.78
CA VAL A 57 10.71 -8.50 -24.47
C VAL A 57 11.27 -8.85 -25.82
N TYR A 58 11.43 -10.14 -26.08
CA TYR A 58 11.81 -10.65 -27.38
C TYR A 58 10.60 -11.24 -28.08
N SER A 59 10.45 -10.95 -29.37
CA SER A 59 9.30 -11.37 -30.15
C SER A 59 9.72 -11.84 -31.55
N VAL A 60 8.87 -12.70 -32.13
CA VAL A 60 8.93 -13.11 -33.54
C VAL A 60 7.51 -13.03 -34.07
N ASP A 61 7.32 -12.38 -35.23
CA ASP A 61 6.02 -12.22 -35.90
C ASP A 61 4.90 -11.68 -34.97
N GLY A 62 5.28 -10.77 -34.05
CA GLY A 62 4.36 -10.14 -33.10
C GLY A 62 3.97 -11.00 -31.89
N VAL A 63 4.66 -12.12 -31.65
CA VAL A 63 4.43 -13.02 -30.51
C VAL A 63 5.66 -13.07 -29.60
N CYS A 64 5.47 -12.94 -28.29
CA CYS A 64 6.57 -12.97 -27.31
C CYS A 64 7.14 -14.38 -27.15
N THR A 65 8.43 -14.52 -27.45
CA THR A 65 9.21 -15.76 -27.30
C THR A 65 9.78 -15.88 -25.89
N ARG A 66 10.30 -14.77 -25.33
CA ARG A 66 10.90 -14.72 -23.98
C ARG A 66 10.92 -13.31 -23.40
N VAL A 67 11.00 -13.27 -22.07
CA VAL A 67 11.22 -12.06 -21.27
C VAL A 67 12.53 -12.22 -20.51
N GLU A 68 13.40 -11.22 -20.60
CA GLU A 68 14.60 -11.09 -19.78
C GLU A 68 14.54 -9.83 -18.92
N THR A 69 15.52 -9.72 -18.03
CA THR A 69 15.71 -8.53 -17.19
C THR A 69 16.93 -7.72 -17.63
N ASP A 70 17.21 -6.62 -16.94
CA ASP A 70 18.45 -5.87 -17.09
C ASP A 70 19.67 -6.75 -16.79
N TRP A 71 20.65 -6.69 -17.67
CA TRP A 71 21.91 -7.43 -17.57
C TRP A 71 23.13 -6.58 -17.97
N ALA A 72 23.12 -5.27 -17.67
CA ALA A 72 24.24 -4.37 -17.98
C ALA A 72 25.64 -4.90 -17.59
N GLU A 73 26.66 -4.39 -18.27
CA GLU A 73 27.99 -5.02 -18.39
C GLU A 73 28.76 -5.19 -17.06
N SER A 74 28.48 -4.36 -16.04
CA SER A 74 29.04 -4.44 -14.68
C SER A 74 27.92 -4.47 -13.63
N ASP A 75 28.13 -5.18 -12.51
CA ASP A 75 27.15 -5.31 -11.42
C ASP A 75 27.69 -4.71 -10.10
N ASP A 76 28.26 -3.50 -10.19
CA ASP A 76 28.85 -2.78 -9.07
C ASP A 76 27.81 -1.89 -8.36
N TYR A 77 27.90 -1.72 -7.03
CA TYR A 77 27.00 -0.80 -6.32
C TYR A 77 27.08 0.61 -6.92
N GLY A 78 25.93 1.25 -7.16
CA GLY A 78 25.81 2.48 -7.96
C GLY A 78 25.66 2.32 -9.48
N ASN A 79 25.98 1.16 -10.07
CA ASN A 79 25.71 0.86 -11.48
C ASN A 79 25.12 -0.56 -11.68
N HIS A 80 24.63 -1.15 -10.60
CA HIS A 80 24.22 -2.54 -10.55
C HIS A 80 22.98 -2.80 -11.41
N GLN A 81 22.76 -4.07 -11.73
CA GLN A 81 21.67 -4.48 -12.60
C GLN A 81 20.32 -4.33 -11.89
N VAL A 82 19.35 -3.68 -12.54
CA VAL A 82 17.97 -3.57 -12.05
C VAL A 82 17.20 -4.84 -12.40
N ARG A 83 17.61 -5.94 -11.75
CA ARG A 83 17.03 -7.27 -12.00
C ARG A 83 15.60 -7.33 -11.48
N ALA A 84 14.67 -7.58 -12.39
CA ALA A 84 13.30 -7.90 -12.09
C ALA A 84 13.21 -9.21 -11.31
N CYS A 85 12.31 -9.23 -10.33
CA CYS A 85 11.98 -10.40 -9.52
C CYS A 85 11.23 -11.48 -10.32
N LEU A 86 10.90 -12.60 -9.66
CA LEU A 86 10.15 -13.71 -10.26
C LEU A 86 8.82 -13.29 -10.93
N ARG A 87 8.12 -12.30 -10.36
CA ARG A 87 6.87 -11.75 -10.91
C ARG A 87 7.09 -11.03 -12.24
N GLY A 88 8.10 -10.14 -12.30
CA GLY A 88 8.46 -9.46 -13.54
C GLY A 88 8.95 -10.43 -14.62
N ARG A 89 9.74 -11.44 -14.24
CA ARG A 89 10.22 -12.48 -15.18
C ARG A 89 9.10 -13.37 -15.72
N SER A 90 7.99 -13.52 -15.00
CA SER A 90 6.85 -14.32 -15.44
C SER A 90 5.84 -13.54 -16.27
N LEU A 91 6.18 -12.34 -16.75
CA LEU A 91 5.22 -11.47 -17.45
C LEU A 91 4.69 -12.10 -18.74
N ARG A 92 5.50 -12.90 -19.44
CA ARG A 92 5.04 -13.71 -20.58
C ARG A 92 3.92 -14.66 -20.19
N GLN A 93 4.07 -15.39 -19.08
CA GLN A 93 3.05 -16.32 -18.60
C GLN A 93 1.77 -15.59 -18.20
N ARG A 94 1.89 -14.37 -17.64
CA ARG A 94 0.75 -13.53 -17.32
C ARG A 94 0.03 -13.01 -18.57
N ASN A 95 0.77 -12.53 -19.57
CA ASN A 95 0.20 -12.01 -20.82
C ASN A 95 -0.65 -13.07 -21.55
N TYR A 96 -0.21 -14.32 -21.52
CA TYR A 96 -0.87 -15.45 -22.15
C TYR A 96 -1.67 -16.32 -21.16
N ALA A 97 -2.06 -15.75 -20.01
CA ALA A 97 -2.85 -16.49 -19.02
C ALA A 97 -4.27 -16.80 -19.57
N PRO A 98 -4.90 -17.93 -19.17
CA PRO A 98 -6.19 -18.37 -19.72
C PRO A 98 -7.34 -17.39 -19.55
N ASP A 99 -7.26 -16.56 -18.52
CA ASP A 99 -8.18 -15.52 -18.08
C ASP A 99 -7.95 -14.15 -18.77
N ARG A 100 -7.06 -14.09 -19.78
CA ARG A 100 -6.87 -12.89 -20.61
C ARG A 100 -8.18 -12.52 -21.33
N LEU A 101 -8.64 -11.30 -21.09
CA LEU A 101 -9.81 -10.73 -21.77
C LEU A 101 -9.49 -10.47 -23.24
N LYS A 102 -10.46 -10.73 -24.11
CA LYS A 102 -10.27 -10.74 -25.57
C LYS A 102 -11.11 -9.66 -26.25
N THR A 103 -12.39 -9.59 -25.90
CA THR A 103 -13.37 -8.67 -26.48
C THR A 103 -14.20 -8.08 -25.35
N PRO A 104 -14.86 -6.93 -25.53
CA PRO A 104 -15.80 -6.41 -24.55
C PRO A 104 -16.85 -7.47 -24.17
N LEU A 105 -17.11 -7.60 -22.87
CA LEU A 105 -18.12 -8.49 -22.32
C LEU A 105 -19.23 -7.65 -21.69
N ARG A 106 -20.47 -8.07 -21.90
CA ARG A 106 -21.65 -7.58 -21.21
C ARG A 106 -22.26 -8.73 -20.41
N ARG A 107 -22.64 -8.47 -19.16
CA ARG A 107 -23.36 -9.44 -18.33
C ARG A 107 -24.68 -9.82 -18.99
N VAL A 108 -25.01 -11.10 -19.03
CA VAL A 108 -26.29 -11.57 -19.60
C VAL A 108 -27.45 -11.01 -18.77
N ALA A 109 -28.40 -10.36 -19.43
CA ALA A 109 -29.56 -9.73 -18.79
C ALA A 109 -30.33 -10.73 -17.90
N GLY A 110 -30.70 -10.29 -16.69
CA GLY A 110 -31.44 -11.11 -15.71
C GLY A 110 -30.61 -12.12 -14.90
N THR A 111 -29.29 -12.21 -15.14
CA THR A 111 -28.38 -13.03 -14.31
C THR A 111 -27.81 -12.19 -13.17
N LYS A 112 -27.37 -12.78 -12.05
CA LYS A 112 -26.72 -12.00 -10.98
C LYS A 112 -25.30 -11.58 -11.37
N ARG A 113 -24.82 -10.43 -10.87
CA ARG A 113 -23.39 -10.08 -10.89
C ARG A 113 -22.59 -11.21 -10.23
N GLY A 114 -21.44 -11.59 -10.79
CA GLY A 114 -20.64 -12.72 -10.31
C GLY A 114 -21.09 -14.12 -10.76
N ALA A 115 -22.19 -14.26 -11.54
CA ALA A 115 -22.65 -15.56 -12.02
C ALA A 115 -21.83 -16.14 -13.21
N GLY A 116 -20.88 -15.38 -13.74
CA GLY A 116 -20.01 -15.80 -14.86
C GLY A 116 -20.73 -15.95 -16.21
N GLN A 117 -21.91 -15.34 -16.36
CA GLN A 117 -22.71 -15.40 -17.60
C GLN A 117 -22.49 -14.15 -18.45
N TRP A 118 -21.75 -14.30 -19.55
CA TRP A 118 -21.29 -13.19 -20.39
C TRP A 118 -21.74 -13.32 -21.84
N GLU A 119 -22.07 -12.18 -22.44
CA GLU A 119 -22.22 -11.99 -23.89
C GLU A 119 -21.04 -11.19 -24.42
N GLN A 120 -20.44 -11.66 -25.52
CA GLN A 120 -19.43 -10.87 -26.23
C GLN A 120 -20.12 -9.82 -27.08
N ILE A 121 -19.71 -8.57 -26.94
CA ILE A 121 -20.27 -7.44 -27.70
C ILE A 121 -19.17 -6.69 -28.45
N SER A 122 -19.55 -5.89 -29.44
CA SER A 122 -18.61 -5.02 -30.14
C SER A 122 -18.23 -3.82 -29.27
N TRP A 123 -17.12 -3.16 -29.61
CA TRP A 123 -16.72 -1.91 -28.95
C TRP A 123 -17.74 -0.81 -29.14
N GLU A 124 -18.35 -0.70 -30.31
CA GLU A 124 -19.37 0.30 -30.62
C GLU A 124 -20.60 0.12 -29.73
N THR A 125 -21.05 -1.13 -29.53
CA THR A 125 -22.14 -1.45 -28.60
C THR A 125 -21.74 -1.11 -27.17
N ALA A 126 -20.55 -1.52 -26.72
CA ALA A 126 -20.08 -1.26 -25.37
C ALA A 126 -20.01 0.25 -25.07
N PHE A 127 -19.42 1.04 -25.98
CA PHE A 127 -19.35 2.48 -25.82
C PHE A 127 -20.72 3.13 -25.83
N SER A 128 -21.61 2.74 -26.75
CA SER A 128 -22.97 3.28 -26.84
C SER A 128 -23.75 3.04 -25.55
N GLU A 129 -23.75 1.81 -25.03
CA GLU A 129 -24.53 1.44 -23.84
C GLU A 129 -23.97 2.12 -22.58
N ILE A 130 -22.65 2.05 -22.37
CA ILE A 130 -21.99 2.67 -21.21
C ILE A 130 -22.10 4.20 -21.26
N GLY A 131 -21.79 4.81 -22.41
CA GLY A 131 -21.82 6.26 -22.58
C GLY A 131 -23.23 6.84 -22.39
N THR A 132 -24.25 6.16 -22.91
CA THR A 132 -25.66 6.55 -22.72
C THR A 132 -26.07 6.48 -21.26
N LYS A 133 -25.80 5.36 -20.58
CA LYS A 133 -26.16 5.19 -19.16
C LYS A 133 -25.40 6.17 -18.27
N LEU A 134 -24.12 6.42 -18.54
CA LEU A 134 -23.31 7.40 -17.83
C LEU A 134 -23.88 8.83 -17.96
N ALA A 135 -24.23 9.25 -19.18
CA ALA A 135 -24.84 10.55 -19.41
C ALA A 135 -26.20 10.68 -18.71
N GLN A 136 -27.01 9.62 -18.73
CA GLN A 136 -28.28 9.57 -18.01
C GLN A 136 -28.09 9.71 -16.50
N LEU A 137 -27.23 8.90 -15.87
CA LEU A 137 -27.01 8.95 -14.42
C LEU A 137 -26.52 10.32 -13.95
N LYS A 138 -25.65 10.98 -14.73
CA LYS A 138 -25.24 12.35 -14.46
C LYS A 138 -26.39 13.35 -14.52
N ALA A 139 -27.30 13.21 -15.49
CA ALA A 139 -28.46 14.07 -15.61
C ALA A 139 -29.48 13.85 -14.48
N ASP A 140 -29.69 12.59 -14.09
CA ASP A 140 -30.71 12.21 -13.12
C ASP A 140 -30.25 12.42 -11.65
N HIS A 141 -28.95 12.22 -11.38
CA HIS A 141 -28.40 12.17 -10.01
C HIS A 141 -27.19 13.09 -9.76
N GLY A 142 -26.74 13.84 -10.78
CA GLY A 142 -25.57 14.71 -10.71
C GLY A 142 -24.24 13.97 -10.87
N PRO A 143 -23.12 14.71 -11.10
CA PRO A 143 -21.81 14.12 -11.37
C PRO A 143 -21.25 13.31 -10.19
N ARG A 144 -21.58 13.69 -8.96
CA ARG A 144 -21.15 12.99 -7.73
C ARG A 144 -21.73 11.58 -7.59
N SER A 145 -22.70 11.18 -8.41
CA SER A 145 -23.21 9.79 -8.48
C SER A 145 -22.29 8.84 -9.24
N ILE A 146 -21.25 9.37 -9.90
CA ILE A 146 -20.28 8.62 -10.70
C ILE A 146 -18.97 8.55 -9.93
N TYR A 147 -18.48 7.34 -9.68
CA TYR A 147 -17.27 7.11 -8.90
C TYR A 147 -16.25 6.28 -9.67
N HIS A 148 -14.98 6.69 -9.61
CA HIS A 148 -13.85 5.85 -10.06
C HIS A 148 -13.13 5.31 -8.83
N HIS A 149 -13.13 3.99 -8.67
CA HIS A 149 -12.52 3.34 -7.52
C HIS A 149 -11.00 3.52 -7.50
N TYR A 150 -10.43 3.53 -6.29
CA TYR A 150 -8.98 3.50 -6.11
C TYR A 150 -8.39 2.27 -6.81
N VAL A 151 -7.32 2.48 -7.59
CA VAL A 151 -6.65 1.40 -8.34
C VAL A 151 -5.13 1.55 -8.30
N SER A 152 -4.45 0.41 -8.22
CA SER A 152 -2.98 0.31 -8.26
C SER A 152 -2.50 -0.99 -8.92
N GLY A 153 -3.29 -1.63 -9.77
CA GLY A 153 -2.87 -2.84 -10.47
C GLY A 153 -1.83 -2.59 -11.58
N ALA A 154 -1.75 -1.36 -12.09
CA ALA A 154 -0.78 -0.93 -13.10
C ALA A 154 -0.44 0.57 -12.99
N TYR A 155 0.84 0.91 -12.91
CA TYR A 155 1.38 2.28 -12.91
C TYR A 155 1.84 2.72 -14.30
N TYR A 156 0.88 2.94 -15.19
CA TYR A 156 1.12 3.60 -16.47
C TYR A 156 1.34 5.10 -16.27
N SER A 157 2.22 5.73 -17.08
CA SER A 157 2.33 7.20 -17.08
C SER A 157 1.26 7.83 -17.96
N PHE A 158 1.01 7.27 -19.15
CA PHE A 158 0.01 7.79 -20.09
C PHE A 158 -1.28 6.98 -20.09
N ALA A 159 -1.25 5.72 -20.54
CA ALA A 159 -2.44 4.90 -20.78
C ALA A 159 -3.04 4.31 -19.49
N SER A 160 -3.16 5.15 -18.45
CA SER A 160 -3.53 4.77 -17.10
C SER A 160 -5.03 4.96 -16.82
N GLY A 161 -5.45 4.61 -15.60
CA GLY A 161 -6.79 4.93 -15.10
C GLY A 161 -7.14 6.43 -15.17
N ASN A 162 -6.16 7.33 -15.32
CA ASN A 162 -6.42 8.74 -15.58
C ASN A 162 -7.14 8.98 -16.92
N CYS A 163 -6.94 8.12 -17.93
CA CYS A 163 -7.71 8.16 -19.17
C CYS A 163 -9.20 7.94 -18.92
N ILE A 164 -9.54 7.06 -17.97
CA ILE A 164 -10.94 6.83 -17.59
C ILE A 164 -11.44 7.99 -16.72
N ARG A 165 -10.67 8.47 -15.74
CA ARG A 165 -11.08 9.65 -14.92
C ARG A 165 -11.32 10.90 -15.76
N ARG A 166 -10.44 11.18 -16.73
CA ARG A 166 -10.62 12.27 -17.70
C ARG A 166 -11.87 12.04 -18.56
N ALA A 167 -12.15 10.79 -18.93
CA ALA A 167 -13.38 10.46 -19.65
C ALA A 167 -14.62 10.69 -18.78
N LEU A 168 -14.59 10.35 -17.49
CA LEU A 168 -15.70 10.62 -16.57
C LEU A 168 -15.96 12.12 -16.43
N ASP A 169 -14.92 12.96 -16.32
CA ASP A 169 -15.10 14.42 -16.33
C ASP A 169 -15.70 14.94 -17.64
N CYS A 170 -15.28 14.40 -18.78
CA CYS A 170 -15.68 14.89 -20.10
C CYS A 170 -16.98 14.27 -20.63
N ALA A 171 -17.48 13.18 -20.05
CA ALA A 171 -18.63 12.44 -20.56
C ALA A 171 -19.97 13.06 -20.14
N GLY A 172 -20.94 13.02 -21.06
CA GLY A 172 -22.29 13.58 -20.88
C GLY A 172 -22.31 15.11 -20.87
N GLY A 173 -23.45 15.69 -20.45
CA GLY A 173 -23.65 17.15 -20.40
C GLY A 173 -23.18 17.82 -19.11
N GLU A 174 -22.77 17.05 -18.09
CA GLU A 174 -22.34 17.53 -16.76
C GLU A 174 -20.85 17.22 -16.52
N ARG A 175 -20.11 18.20 -16.01
CA ARG A 175 -18.67 18.07 -15.65
C ARG A 175 -18.50 17.49 -14.25
N GLY A 176 -17.34 16.91 -13.97
CA GLY A 176 -17.03 16.35 -12.65
C GLY A 176 -17.43 14.89 -12.47
N PHE A 177 -16.96 14.33 -11.36
CA PHE A 177 -17.29 13.01 -10.81
C PHE A 177 -16.83 12.96 -9.34
N LEU A 178 -17.26 11.97 -8.58
CA LEU A 178 -16.84 11.80 -7.19
C LEU A 178 -15.42 11.19 -7.12
N ALA A 179 -14.47 11.96 -6.58
CA ALA A 179 -13.10 11.51 -6.41
C ALA A 179 -12.90 10.75 -5.08
N TYR A 180 -11.68 10.27 -4.84
CA TYR A 180 -11.28 9.67 -3.57
C TYR A 180 -10.00 10.32 -3.03
N TYR A 181 -9.75 10.17 -1.73
CA TYR A 181 -8.46 10.41 -1.10
C TYR A 181 -7.98 9.16 -0.34
N SER A 182 -6.68 9.17 0.03
CA SER A 182 -5.99 8.05 0.71
C SER A 182 -5.88 6.77 -0.14
N ASN A 183 -5.38 5.66 0.43
CA ASN A 183 -5.15 4.40 -0.26
C ASN A 183 -5.07 3.18 0.70
N TYR A 184 -5.23 1.96 0.17
CA TYR A 184 -5.16 0.68 0.93
C TYR A 184 -3.79 0.36 1.54
N SER A 185 -2.73 1.10 1.18
CA SER A 185 -1.38 0.79 1.66
C SER A 185 -1.04 1.54 2.94
N TRP A 186 -1.33 2.84 2.97
CA TRP A 186 -0.61 3.80 3.81
C TRP A 186 -1.50 4.86 4.49
N ALA A 187 -2.81 4.63 4.56
CA ALA A 187 -3.77 5.62 5.08
C ALA A 187 -3.39 6.13 6.49
N ALA A 188 -3.31 5.22 7.45
CA ALA A 188 -2.98 5.55 8.83
C ALA A 188 -1.56 6.09 8.97
N LEU A 189 -0.57 5.48 8.29
CA LEU A 189 0.81 5.96 8.39
C LEU A 189 0.99 7.38 7.80
N THR A 190 0.23 7.76 6.76
CA THR A 190 0.30 9.10 6.16
C THR A 190 -0.29 10.17 7.08
N GLU A 191 -1.47 9.91 7.65
CA GLU A 191 -2.11 10.85 8.58
C GLU A 191 -1.30 11.01 9.88
N THR A 192 -0.66 9.94 10.38
CA THR A 192 0.17 9.99 11.59
C THR A 192 1.49 10.71 11.39
N ALA A 193 2.19 10.47 10.28
CA ALA A 193 3.40 11.23 9.94
C ALA A 193 3.07 12.72 9.73
N GLY A 194 1.94 13.02 9.09
CA GLY A 194 1.45 14.40 8.93
C GLY A 194 1.16 15.06 10.28
N ALA A 195 0.50 14.35 11.19
CA ALA A 195 0.19 14.84 12.53
C ALA A 195 1.42 15.00 13.44
N THR A 196 2.45 14.16 13.27
CA THR A 196 3.63 14.13 14.17
C THR A 196 4.79 14.98 13.65
N PHE A 197 5.08 14.91 12.35
CA PHE A 197 6.25 15.51 11.71
C PHE A 197 5.90 16.56 10.64
N GLY A 198 4.62 16.69 10.26
CA GLY A 198 4.18 17.70 9.29
C GLY A 198 4.49 17.34 7.84
N HIS A 199 4.78 16.07 7.54
CA HIS A 199 5.02 15.60 6.18
C HIS A 199 4.44 14.21 5.93
N GLY A 200 4.53 13.74 4.69
CA GLY A 200 4.09 12.40 4.31
C GLY A 200 5.06 11.31 4.79
N ALA A 201 4.59 10.07 4.81
CA ALA A 201 5.21 8.96 5.53
C ALA A 201 6.25 8.12 4.75
N THR A 202 6.78 8.69 3.68
CA THR A 202 7.88 8.15 2.88
C THR A 202 9.06 9.15 2.82
N SER A 203 9.18 9.94 3.90
CA SER A 203 10.20 11.00 4.04
C SER A 203 11.30 10.60 5.04
N GLY A 204 11.40 9.31 5.37
CA GLY A 204 12.47 8.79 6.21
C GLY A 204 13.84 8.92 5.55
N THR A 205 14.88 8.82 6.39
CA THR A 205 16.27 8.76 5.93
C THR A 205 16.46 7.54 5.00
N ARG A 206 17.33 7.65 3.98
CA ARG A 206 17.61 6.54 3.07
C ARG A 206 18.39 5.41 3.76
N HIS A 207 18.17 4.16 3.34
CA HIS A 207 18.85 2.98 3.93
C HIS A 207 20.38 3.01 3.80
N SER A 208 20.95 3.73 2.84
CA SER A 208 22.41 3.90 2.73
C SER A 208 23.04 4.58 3.94
N HIS A 209 22.27 5.32 4.75
CA HIS A 209 22.72 5.90 6.03
C HIS A 209 22.83 4.89 7.17
N ILE A 210 22.30 3.67 7.02
CA ILE A 210 22.48 2.58 8.01
C ILE A 210 23.97 2.27 8.23
N ARG A 211 24.85 2.58 7.26
CA ARG A 211 26.31 2.44 7.40
C ARG A 211 26.88 3.30 8.53
N ASP A 212 26.18 4.36 8.91
CA ASP A 212 26.60 5.23 9.99
C ASP A 212 26.09 4.72 11.34
N ALA A 213 24.96 4.01 11.38
CA ALA A 213 24.28 3.54 12.58
C ALA A 213 25.06 2.49 13.38
N ASP A 214 24.96 2.53 14.71
CA ASP A 214 25.49 1.50 15.62
C ASP A 214 24.42 0.52 16.13
N PHE A 215 23.15 0.86 15.95
CA PHE A 215 22.00 0.03 16.28
C PHE A 215 20.90 0.19 15.21
N PHE A 216 20.35 -0.93 14.76
CA PHE A 216 19.22 -1.00 13.84
C PHE A 216 18.05 -1.74 14.51
N LEU A 217 16.88 -1.12 14.52
CA LEU A 217 15.63 -1.72 15.00
C LEU A 217 14.61 -1.73 13.85
N GLY A 218 14.35 -2.91 13.29
CA GLY A 218 13.38 -3.10 12.23
C GLY A 218 12.07 -3.68 12.77
N ILE A 219 10.94 -2.99 12.56
CA ILE A 219 9.61 -3.41 13.05
C ILE A 219 8.71 -3.62 11.83
N GLY A 220 8.36 -4.86 11.51
CA GLY A 220 7.67 -5.21 10.25
C GLY A 220 8.49 -4.89 8.99
N PHE A 221 9.82 -4.87 9.11
CA PHE A 221 10.75 -4.52 8.03
C PHE A 221 10.97 -5.68 7.06
N ASN A 222 10.21 -5.72 5.96
CA ASN A 222 10.26 -6.84 5.00
C ASN A 222 10.61 -6.48 3.54
N PRO A 223 11.68 -5.71 3.25
CA PRO A 223 12.01 -5.42 1.86
C PRO A 223 12.39 -6.69 1.10
N PHE A 224 12.95 -7.73 1.74
CA PHE A 224 13.47 -8.94 1.09
C PHE A 224 12.42 -9.82 0.40
N GLU A 225 11.15 -9.65 0.74
CA GLU A 225 10.04 -10.34 0.06
C GLU A 225 9.16 -9.38 -0.76
N MET A 226 9.03 -8.11 -0.36
CA MET A 226 8.14 -7.16 -1.03
C MET A 226 8.84 -6.24 -2.05
N ARG A 227 10.14 -5.97 -1.90
CA ARG A 227 10.98 -5.07 -2.74
C ARG A 227 12.13 -5.80 -3.44
N MET A 228 11.87 -6.96 -4.03
CA MET A 228 12.85 -7.82 -4.72
C MET A 228 13.40 -7.27 -6.05
N SER A 229 13.35 -5.96 -6.26
CA SER A 229 14.01 -5.32 -7.39
C SER A 229 15.51 -5.30 -7.16
N GLY A 230 16.28 -5.55 -8.22
CA GLY A 230 17.72 -5.38 -8.19
C GLY A 230 18.19 -3.94 -7.97
N SER A 231 17.32 -2.92 -8.06
CA SER A 231 17.69 -1.52 -7.80
C SER A 231 17.60 -1.07 -6.34
N GLY A 232 16.72 -1.72 -5.56
CA GLY A 232 15.98 -1.05 -4.49
C GLY A 232 16.56 -1.17 -3.08
N GLU A 233 15.70 -0.85 -2.11
CA GLU A 233 15.94 -0.84 -0.65
C GLU A 233 16.75 -2.04 -0.11
N GLN A 234 16.57 -3.23 -0.68
CA GLN A 234 17.31 -4.44 -0.29
C GLN A 234 18.82 -4.30 -0.51
N ILE A 235 19.23 -3.77 -1.66
CA ILE A 235 20.63 -3.64 -2.04
C ILE A 235 21.29 -2.56 -1.17
N ASP A 236 20.61 -1.43 -0.99
CA ASP A 236 21.08 -0.33 -0.14
C ASP A 236 21.26 -0.78 1.32
N PHE A 237 20.29 -1.50 1.87
CA PHE A 237 20.38 -2.09 3.22
C PHE A 237 21.57 -3.06 3.34
N MET A 238 21.68 -4.02 2.43
CA MET A 238 22.77 -5.02 2.45
C MET A 238 24.14 -4.34 2.41
N LYS A 239 24.31 -3.36 1.52
CA LYS A 239 25.57 -2.65 1.34
C LYS A 239 25.91 -1.79 2.54
N ALA A 240 24.92 -1.10 3.11
CA ALA A 240 25.12 -0.32 4.32
C ALA A 240 25.58 -1.18 5.51
N VAL A 241 24.94 -2.34 5.72
CA VAL A 241 25.32 -3.29 6.79
C VAL A 241 26.68 -3.93 6.53
N GLU A 242 26.95 -4.35 5.30
CA GLU A 242 28.24 -4.94 4.90
C GLU A 242 29.40 -3.97 5.17
N GLU A 243 29.27 -2.72 4.73
CA GLU A 243 30.30 -1.70 4.92
C GLU A 243 30.51 -1.36 6.39
N ARG A 244 29.43 -1.23 7.17
CA ARG A 244 29.51 -1.00 8.62
C ARG A 244 30.31 -2.09 9.31
N ARG A 245 29.95 -3.35 9.05
CA ARG A 245 30.60 -4.52 9.67
C ARG A 245 32.04 -4.70 9.19
N ALA A 246 32.32 -4.49 7.90
CA ALA A 246 33.66 -4.62 7.33
C ALA A 246 34.66 -3.61 7.91
N ASN A 247 34.19 -2.41 8.29
CA ASN A 247 35.00 -1.39 8.95
C ASN A 247 35.25 -1.67 10.45
N GLY A 248 34.78 -2.81 10.97
CA GLY A 248 34.95 -3.20 12.37
C GLY A 248 34.18 -2.32 13.37
N GLN A 249 33.19 -1.56 12.90
CA GLN A 249 32.39 -0.66 13.74
C GLN A 249 31.28 -1.44 14.46
N LYS A 250 30.88 -1.00 15.66
CA LYS A 250 29.74 -1.58 16.39
C LYS A 250 28.49 -1.50 15.52
N PHE A 251 27.77 -2.62 15.41
CA PHE A 251 26.46 -2.70 14.79
C PHE A 251 25.68 -3.85 15.40
N LYS A 252 24.45 -3.59 15.84
CA LYS A 252 23.50 -4.60 16.27
C LYS A 252 22.18 -4.39 15.56
N ALA A 253 21.58 -5.45 15.03
CA ALA A 253 20.31 -5.42 14.31
C ALA A 253 19.27 -6.32 15.00
N ILE A 254 18.19 -5.74 15.50
CA ILE A 254 17.05 -6.48 16.04
C ILE A 254 15.87 -6.33 15.07
N MET A 255 15.24 -7.44 14.71
CA MET A 255 14.05 -7.46 13.86
C MET A 255 12.84 -7.98 14.62
N ILE A 256 11.76 -7.21 14.64
CA ILE A 256 10.49 -7.53 15.27
C ILE A 256 9.44 -7.74 14.20
N ASP A 257 8.89 -8.96 14.11
CA ASP A 257 7.86 -9.32 13.15
C ASP A 257 7.14 -10.59 13.66
N PRO A 258 5.81 -10.73 13.52
CA PRO A 258 5.12 -11.98 13.85
C PRO A 258 5.63 -13.20 13.07
N ARG A 259 6.31 -12.98 11.93
CA ARG A 259 6.87 -14.00 11.05
C ARG A 259 8.38 -13.83 10.88
N TYR A 260 9.11 -14.94 10.89
CA TYR A 260 10.51 -14.97 10.49
C TYR A 260 10.62 -14.86 8.96
N THR A 261 10.89 -13.66 8.46
CA THR A 261 10.85 -13.32 7.03
C THR A 261 12.18 -13.58 6.32
N ASP A 262 12.24 -13.42 5.00
CA ASP A 262 13.51 -13.46 4.27
C ASP A 262 14.41 -12.22 4.54
N SER A 263 13.87 -11.17 5.20
CA SER A 263 14.69 -10.07 5.72
C SER A 263 15.57 -10.50 6.88
N ASN A 264 15.17 -11.53 7.61
CA ASN A 264 15.96 -12.13 8.67
C ASN A 264 17.13 -12.94 8.03
N LEU A 265 17.09 -14.27 8.02
CA LEU A 265 18.09 -15.13 7.35
C LEU A 265 19.55 -14.74 7.64
N GLY A 266 19.85 -14.32 8.87
CA GLY A 266 21.18 -13.97 9.35
C GLY A 266 21.63 -12.53 9.06
N LYS A 267 20.70 -11.66 8.65
CA LYS A 267 20.97 -10.21 8.54
C LYS A 267 20.78 -9.53 9.89
N GLU A 268 19.85 -10.03 10.68
CA GLU A 268 19.60 -9.71 12.07
C GLU A 268 20.58 -10.42 13.01
N ASP A 269 20.84 -9.81 14.16
CA ASP A 269 21.46 -10.46 15.31
C ASP A 269 20.39 -11.17 16.17
N GLU A 270 19.15 -10.64 16.18
CA GLU A 270 18.03 -11.25 16.88
C GLU A 270 16.68 -11.01 16.17
N TRP A 271 15.81 -12.02 16.20
CA TRP A 271 14.41 -11.91 15.80
C TRP A 271 13.50 -12.08 17.03
N LEU A 272 12.56 -11.16 17.20
CA LEU A 272 11.57 -11.22 18.27
C LEU A 272 10.15 -11.34 17.68
N PRO A 273 9.45 -12.46 17.92
CA PRO A 273 8.09 -12.67 17.44
C PRO A 273 7.10 -11.87 18.29
N ILE A 274 6.45 -10.88 17.68
CA ILE A 274 5.41 -10.07 18.33
C ILE A 274 4.01 -10.58 17.97
N ARG A 275 3.04 -10.41 18.88
CA ARG A 275 1.62 -10.61 18.57
C ARG A 275 1.09 -9.47 17.68
N PRO A 276 0.39 -9.75 16.57
CA PRO A 276 -0.21 -8.70 15.74
C PRO A 276 -1.13 -7.78 16.56
N GLY A 277 -1.07 -6.47 16.34
CA GLY A 277 -1.90 -5.50 17.07
C GLY A 277 -1.23 -4.84 18.27
N THR A 278 -0.07 -5.33 18.72
CA THR A 278 0.47 -5.02 20.06
C THR A 278 1.77 -4.22 20.04
N ASP A 279 2.18 -3.74 18.87
CA ASP A 279 3.42 -2.98 18.66
C ASP A 279 3.44 -1.68 19.51
N GLY A 280 2.27 -1.07 19.75
CA GLY A 280 2.14 0.10 20.63
C GLY A 280 2.46 -0.19 22.10
N ALA A 281 2.09 -1.36 22.61
CA ALA A 281 2.40 -1.77 23.98
C ALA A 281 3.91 -2.01 24.15
N MET A 282 4.53 -2.69 23.18
CA MET A 282 5.99 -2.85 23.14
C MET A 282 6.72 -1.49 23.14
N ALA A 283 6.28 -0.56 22.28
CA ALA A 283 6.89 0.76 22.21
C ALA A 283 6.75 1.56 23.52
N ALA A 284 5.58 1.48 24.17
CA ALA A 284 5.33 2.11 25.45
C ALA A 284 6.23 1.54 26.57
N ALA A 285 6.49 0.23 26.59
CA ALA A 285 7.41 -0.38 27.55
C ALA A 285 8.87 -0.02 27.34
N ILE A 286 9.31 0.03 26.09
CA ILE A 286 10.67 0.52 25.77
C ILE A 286 10.80 1.99 26.22
N ALA A 287 9.79 2.82 25.96
CA ALA A 287 9.76 4.20 26.43
C ALA A 287 9.79 4.29 27.96
N TYR A 288 9.00 3.47 28.67
CA TYR A 288 8.99 3.42 30.14
C TYR A 288 10.39 3.12 30.70
N GLU A 289 11.08 2.13 30.13
CA GLU A 289 12.43 1.77 30.55
C GLU A 289 13.45 2.90 30.35
N MET A 290 13.26 3.77 29.35
CA MET A 290 14.07 4.97 29.13
C MET A 290 13.67 6.14 30.06
N MET A 291 12.41 6.18 30.49
CA MET A 291 11.80 7.29 31.23
C MET A 291 11.71 7.05 32.74
N LYS A 292 11.92 5.82 33.21
CA LYS A 292 11.90 5.51 34.64
C LYS A 292 13.17 6.03 35.32
N GLY A 293 12.97 6.86 36.34
CA GLY A 293 13.97 7.30 37.31
C GLY A 293 13.81 6.61 38.66
N SER A 294 14.72 6.90 39.59
CA SER A 294 14.72 6.35 40.96
C SER A 294 13.84 7.14 41.94
N ASP A 295 13.48 8.38 41.61
CA ASP A 295 12.56 9.21 42.39
C ASP A 295 11.13 9.25 41.81
N GLU A 296 10.21 9.86 42.55
CA GLU A 296 8.78 9.95 42.20
C GLU A 296 8.52 10.79 40.94
N ASP A 297 9.39 11.78 40.66
CA ASP A 297 9.28 12.65 39.48
C ASP A 297 9.99 12.06 38.24
N HIS A 298 10.67 10.93 38.44
CA HIS A 298 11.60 10.27 37.52
C HIS A 298 12.66 11.23 36.96
N SER A 299 13.14 12.16 37.79
CA SER A 299 13.97 13.30 37.40
C SER A 299 15.40 12.90 36.98
N ASP A 300 15.86 11.73 37.40
CA ASP A 300 17.15 11.13 37.08
C ASP A 300 17.07 10.05 35.99
N SER A 301 15.93 9.90 35.30
CA SER A 301 15.78 8.96 34.20
C SER A 301 16.68 9.30 33.01
N TRP A 302 16.93 8.32 32.14
CA TRP A 302 17.80 8.52 30.98
C TRP A 302 17.27 9.62 30.04
N VAL A 303 15.96 9.65 29.77
CA VAL A 303 15.35 10.68 28.91
C VAL A 303 15.53 12.08 29.50
N GLU A 304 15.31 12.25 30.80
CA GLU A 304 15.47 13.55 31.47
C GLU A 304 16.93 14.04 31.43
N LEU A 305 17.90 13.12 31.51
CA LEU A 305 19.32 13.45 31.50
C LEU A 305 19.93 13.61 30.10
N ASN A 306 19.38 12.95 29.07
CA ASN A 306 20.04 12.83 27.75
C ASN A 306 19.24 13.41 26.59
N SER A 307 17.90 13.48 26.69
CA SER A 307 17.02 13.88 25.60
C SER A 307 16.16 15.10 25.92
N ARG A 308 16.10 15.54 27.18
CA ARG A 308 15.26 16.65 27.63
C ARG A 308 15.46 17.94 26.82
N ASP A 309 16.72 18.30 26.52
CA ASP A 309 17.01 19.50 25.73
C ASP A 309 16.45 19.41 24.31
N PHE A 310 16.58 18.24 23.67
CA PHE A 310 15.97 17.97 22.36
C PHE A 310 14.44 18.10 22.45
N LEU A 311 13.82 17.46 23.45
CA LEU A 311 12.36 17.49 23.62
C LEU A 311 11.84 18.91 23.82
N ASN A 312 12.48 19.72 24.67
CA ASN A 312 12.09 21.10 24.93
C ASN A 312 12.21 22.00 23.69
N SER A 313 13.29 21.84 22.92
CA SER A 313 13.53 22.65 21.73
C SER A 313 12.59 22.27 20.58
N TYR A 314 12.43 20.97 20.33
CA TYR A 314 11.92 20.47 19.05
C TYR A 314 10.56 19.79 19.12
N THR A 315 10.00 19.56 20.31
CA THR A 315 8.73 18.84 20.48
C THR A 315 7.68 19.64 21.27
N VAL A 316 6.43 19.22 21.17
CA VAL A 316 5.33 19.62 22.07
C VAL A 316 4.51 18.38 22.43
N GLY A 317 4.10 18.25 23.69
CA GLY A 317 3.23 17.16 24.16
C GLY A 317 3.91 16.09 25.00
N TYR A 318 5.22 16.18 25.21
CA TYR A 318 5.93 15.28 26.13
C TYR A 318 5.36 15.37 27.54
N ASP A 319 5.18 16.58 28.06
CA ASP A 319 4.61 16.85 29.37
C ASP A 319 3.52 17.94 29.35
N ALA A 320 2.80 18.07 30.46
CA ALA A 320 1.74 19.05 30.65
C ALA A 320 2.22 20.51 30.47
N ALA A 321 3.48 20.82 30.81
CA ALA A 321 4.03 22.16 30.70
C ALA A 321 4.19 22.58 29.23
N SER A 322 4.68 21.67 28.38
CA SER A 322 4.85 21.91 26.94
C SER A 322 3.52 22.22 26.24
N ILE A 323 2.44 21.50 26.58
CA ILE A 323 1.10 21.72 26.04
C ILE A 323 0.56 23.10 26.45
N ARG A 324 0.67 23.45 27.75
CA ARG A 324 0.23 24.76 28.25
C ARG A 324 1.00 25.90 27.59
N ALA A 325 2.31 25.74 27.42
CA ALA A 325 3.15 26.76 26.78
C ALA A 325 2.76 26.98 25.31
N ALA A 326 2.49 25.90 24.56
CA ALA A 326 2.03 26.01 23.17
C ALA A 326 0.68 26.75 23.08
N ILE A 327 -0.31 26.39 23.90
CA ILE A 327 -1.63 27.05 23.90
C ILE A 327 -1.52 28.51 24.37
N ALA A 328 -0.63 28.81 25.32
CA ALA A 328 -0.41 30.20 25.75
C ALA A 328 0.22 31.04 24.63
N ALA A 329 1.08 30.46 23.80
CA ALA A 329 1.67 31.11 22.64
C ALA A 329 0.67 31.27 21.49
N ASP A 330 -0.20 30.27 21.28
CA ASP A 330 -1.26 30.31 20.28
C ASP A 330 -2.58 29.76 20.86
N PRO A 331 -3.48 30.65 21.34
CA PRO A 331 -4.78 30.25 21.88
C PRO A 331 -5.73 29.59 20.85
N THR A 332 -5.41 29.63 19.55
CA THR A 332 -6.22 28.95 18.51
C THR A 332 -6.05 27.44 18.55
N LEU A 333 -5.00 26.94 19.22
CA LEU A 333 -4.75 25.52 19.46
C LEU A 333 -5.77 24.87 20.40
N GLN A 334 -6.52 25.67 21.17
CA GLN A 334 -7.54 25.14 22.07
C GLN A 334 -8.79 24.70 21.28
N PRO A 335 -9.21 23.42 21.37
CA PRO A 335 -10.37 22.90 20.64
C PRO A 335 -11.68 23.62 21.00
N LYS A 336 -12.45 23.94 19.97
CA LYS A 336 -13.76 24.58 20.06
C LYS A 336 -14.78 23.89 19.16
N HIS A 337 -16.03 23.84 19.62
CA HIS A 337 -17.17 23.53 18.78
C HIS A 337 -17.34 24.62 17.71
N ASP A 338 -18.13 24.34 16.67
CA ASP A 338 -18.29 25.27 15.55
C ASP A 338 -19.02 26.56 15.93
N ASP A 339 -19.77 26.54 17.04
CA ASP A 339 -20.37 27.75 17.65
C ASP A 339 -19.36 28.61 18.45
N GLY A 340 -18.10 28.18 18.53
CA GLY A 340 -17.00 28.87 19.21
C GLY A 340 -16.86 28.57 20.69
N THR A 341 -17.70 27.72 21.28
CA THR A 341 -17.59 27.29 22.68
C THR A 341 -16.41 26.33 22.88
N ILE A 342 -15.79 26.37 24.07
CA ILE A 342 -14.65 25.49 24.40
C ILE A 342 -15.14 24.04 24.46
N ALA A 343 -14.55 23.18 23.62
CA ALA A 343 -14.87 21.76 23.58
C ALA A 343 -13.97 20.93 24.52
N ILE A 344 -12.69 21.30 24.61
CA ILE A 344 -11.71 20.66 25.49
C ILE A 344 -10.93 21.75 26.23
N THR A 345 -10.88 21.67 27.55
CA THR A 345 -10.17 22.64 28.38
C THR A 345 -8.65 22.44 28.31
N VAL A 346 -7.90 23.51 28.60
CA VAL A 346 -6.43 23.45 28.64
C VAL A 346 -5.92 22.42 29.65
N ASP A 347 -6.60 22.27 30.80
CA ASP A 347 -6.21 21.31 31.82
C ASP A 347 -6.51 19.86 31.41
N GLU A 348 -7.60 19.60 30.70
CA GLU A 348 -7.87 18.28 30.10
C GLU A 348 -6.82 17.91 29.06
N MET A 349 -6.43 18.85 28.20
CA MET A 349 -5.34 18.63 27.23
C MET A 349 -4.01 18.36 27.95
N ALA A 350 -3.67 19.18 28.94
CA ALA A 350 -2.42 19.05 29.69
C ALA A 350 -2.36 17.76 30.53
N ALA A 351 -3.49 17.29 31.06
CA ALA A 351 -3.58 16.02 31.78
C ALA A 351 -3.46 14.79 30.86
N ASN A 352 -3.65 14.95 29.54
CA ASN A 352 -3.47 13.89 28.53
C ASN A 352 -2.08 14.00 27.88
N ASN A 353 -1.00 14.09 28.67
CA ASN A 353 0.36 14.16 28.13
C ASN A 353 1.05 12.78 28.10
N TYR A 354 2.09 12.66 27.28
CA TYR A 354 2.75 11.37 27.03
C TYR A 354 3.53 10.85 28.24
N LYS A 355 4.23 11.73 28.98
CA LYS A 355 5.01 11.34 30.16
C LYS A 355 4.12 10.68 31.22
N ASP A 356 2.99 11.29 31.52
CA ASP A 356 2.06 10.74 32.51
C ASP A 356 1.44 9.41 32.05
N TYR A 357 1.15 9.25 30.76
CA TYR A 357 0.64 8.00 30.21
C TYR A 357 1.64 6.84 30.36
N ILE A 358 2.90 7.07 30.01
CA ILE A 358 3.95 6.04 30.09
C ILE A 358 4.24 5.66 31.54
N LEU A 359 4.40 6.64 32.43
CA LEU A 359 4.76 6.41 33.83
C LEU A 359 3.57 5.96 34.68
N GLY A 360 2.34 6.14 34.19
CA GLY A 360 1.13 5.79 34.94
C GLY A 360 0.87 6.75 36.09
N SER A 361 1.02 8.06 35.85
CA SER A 361 0.82 9.12 36.83
C SER A 361 -0.35 10.04 36.48
N GLY A 362 -0.74 10.90 37.42
CA GLY A 362 -1.80 11.90 37.20
C GLY A 362 -3.13 11.24 36.79
N LYS A 363 -3.66 11.60 35.61
CA LYS A 363 -4.89 11.00 35.08
C LYS A 363 -4.76 9.49 34.85
N PHE A 364 -3.56 8.97 34.61
CA PHE A 364 -3.29 7.56 34.33
C PHE A 364 -2.86 6.76 35.57
N ASP A 365 -2.92 7.34 36.76
CA ASP A 365 -2.60 6.62 38.00
C ASP A 365 -3.45 5.36 38.17
N ALA A 366 -2.83 4.26 38.62
CA ALA A 366 -3.47 2.96 38.72
C ALA A 366 -4.65 2.93 39.72
N ILE A 367 -4.64 3.80 40.73
CA ILE A 367 -5.58 3.77 41.85
C ILE A 367 -6.53 4.98 41.80
N THR A 368 -5.96 6.15 41.59
CA THR A 368 -6.63 7.46 41.68
C THR A 368 -6.88 8.11 40.32
N GLY A 369 -6.34 7.54 39.25
CA GLY A 369 -6.46 8.05 37.89
C GLY A 369 -7.90 8.02 37.38
N THR A 370 -8.21 8.96 36.48
CA THR A 370 -9.53 9.14 35.86
C THR A 370 -9.59 8.63 34.42
N ALA A 371 -8.47 8.14 33.87
CA ALA A 371 -8.46 7.46 32.57
C ALA A 371 -9.31 6.17 32.59
N PRO A 372 -9.65 5.60 31.43
CA PRO A 372 -10.15 4.23 31.34
C PRO A 372 -9.12 3.22 31.87
N ASP A 373 -9.59 2.06 32.36
CA ASP A 373 -8.72 1.08 33.04
C ASP A 373 -7.61 0.54 32.14
N TYR A 374 -7.85 0.36 30.82
CA TYR A 374 -6.82 -0.07 29.87
C TYR A 374 -5.69 0.96 29.66
N GLU A 375 -5.90 2.23 30.05
CA GLU A 375 -4.87 3.28 29.99
C GLU A 375 -4.13 3.47 31.32
N LYS A 376 -4.64 2.94 32.43
CA LYS A 376 -4.06 3.19 33.76
C LYS A 376 -2.78 2.40 34.01
N GLY A 377 -2.02 2.85 35.01
CA GLY A 377 -0.81 2.21 35.50
C GLY A 377 0.43 2.43 34.64
N ALA A 378 1.59 2.07 35.18
CA ALA A 378 2.86 2.15 34.47
C ALA A 378 2.86 1.20 33.27
N LYS A 379 3.41 1.67 32.15
CA LYS A 379 3.55 0.89 30.92
C LYS A 379 4.87 0.13 30.93
N ASP A 380 5.12 -0.67 31.96
CA ASP A 380 6.40 -1.35 32.16
C ASP A 380 6.59 -2.59 31.26
N ALA A 381 7.77 -3.22 31.37
CA ALA A 381 8.13 -4.37 30.55
C ALA A 381 7.27 -5.61 30.87
N GLU A 382 6.88 -5.82 32.13
CA GLU A 382 6.00 -6.92 32.54
C GLU A 382 4.58 -6.73 31.99
N TRP A 383 4.05 -5.50 32.03
CA TRP A 383 2.78 -5.13 31.42
C TRP A 383 2.79 -5.44 29.91
N ALA A 384 3.83 -5.01 29.19
CA ALA A 384 3.91 -5.24 27.76
C ALA A 384 4.15 -6.72 27.40
N GLU A 385 4.93 -7.48 28.19
CA GLU A 385 5.14 -8.92 27.94
C GLU A 385 3.81 -9.68 27.92
N ALA A 386 2.92 -9.37 28.86
CA ALA A 386 1.58 -9.98 28.93
C ALA A 386 0.77 -9.73 27.64
N ILE A 387 0.95 -8.57 27.01
CA ILE A 387 0.19 -8.11 25.84
C ILE A 387 0.87 -8.54 24.53
N CYS A 388 2.13 -8.17 24.31
CA CYS A 388 2.80 -8.33 23.02
C CYS A 388 3.53 -9.67 22.86
N GLY A 389 3.75 -10.39 23.95
CA GLY A 389 4.41 -11.70 23.97
C GLY A 389 5.94 -11.65 23.84
N ILE A 390 6.55 -10.46 23.74
CA ILE A 390 8.00 -10.32 23.82
C ILE A 390 8.42 -10.35 25.30
N PRO A 391 9.38 -11.20 25.70
CA PRO A 391 9.85 -11.27 27.08
C PRO A 391 10.30 -9.92 27.64
N ALA A 392 10.00 -9.63 28.91
CA ALA A 392 10.30 -8.34 29.54
C ALA A 392 11.82 -8.03 29.58
N ASP A 393 12.67 -9.04 29.70
CA ASP A 393 14.13 -8.88 29.62
C ASP A 393 14.59 -8.41 28.23
N LYS A 394 13.94 -8.87 27.17
CA LYS A 394 14.19 -8.43 25.79
C LYS A 394 13.70 -7.00 25.53
N LEU A 395 12.59 -6.59 26.11
CA LEU A 395 12.15 -5.19 26.05
C LEU A 395 13.17 -4.25 26.72
N ARG A 396 13.71 -4.66 27.87
CA ARG A 396 14.79 -3.94 28.57
C ARG A 396 16.09 -3.92 27.79
N GLU A 397 16.42 -5.01 27.11
CA GLU A 397 17.59 -5.09 26.24
C GLU A 397 17.48 -4.07 25.09
N ILE A 398 16.33 -3.99 24.43
CA ILE A 398 16.11 -3.00 23.35
C ILE A 398 16.24 -1.58 23.89
N ALA A 399 15.61 -1.28 25.04
CA ALA A 399 15.73 0.03 25.67
C ALA A 399 17.21 0.35 26.00
N SER A 400 17.95 -0.62 26.51
CA SER A 400 19.38 -0.46 26.83
C SER A 400 20.23 -0.20 25.58
N GLU A 401 19.98 -0.89 24.47
CA GLU A 401 20.68 -0.64 23.20
C GLU A 401 20.33 0.74 22.62
N LEU A 402 19.06 1.18 22.71
CA LEU A 402 18.65 2.52 22.31
C LEU A 402 19.34 3.60 23.15
N MET A 403 19.37 3.45 24.47
CA MET A 403 20.03 4.38 25.40
C MET A 403 21.55 4.44 25.20
N ALA A 404 22.18 3.32 24.82
CA ALA A 404 23.61 3.23 24.57
C ALA A 404 24.00 3.66 23.15
N SER A 405 23.05 3.70 22.22
CA SER A 405 23.29 4.01 20.81
C SER A 405 23.57 5.50 20.60
N SER A 406 24.62 5.78 19.83
CA SER A 406 24.92 7.16 19.41
C SER A 406 24.07 7.58 18.21
N ASN A 407 23.65 6.62 17.39
CA ASN A 407 22.86 6.83 16.18
C ASN A 407 21.97 5.61 15.88
N PRO A 408 20.81 5.53 16.56
CA PRO A 408 19.87 4.43 16.37
C PRO A 408 19.08 4.64 15.08
N TYR A 409 19.12 3.65 14.19
CA TYR A 409 18.30 3.62 12.99
C TYR A 409 17.05 2.77 13.23
N ILE A 410 15.92 3.42 13.43
CA ILE A 410 14.62 2.75 13.65
C ILE A 410 13.83 2.76 12.34
N GLN A 411 13.39 1.58 11.89
CA GLN A 411 12.62 1.40 10.67
C GLN A 411 11.31 0.68 10.96
N ILE A 412 10.19 1.37 10.78
CA ILE A 412 8.85 0.80 10.89
C ILE A 412 8.35 0.49 9.46
N GLY A 413 7.86 -0.73 9.26
CA GLY A 413 7.24 -1.16 8.02
C GLY A 413 5.77 -0.76 7.93
N ALA A 414 5.11 -1.10 6.83
CA ALA A 414 3.69 -0.80 6.63
C ALA A 414 2.75 -1.79 7.35
N GLY A 415 3.24 -2.83 8.03
CA GLY A 415 2.41 -3.80 8.74
C GLY A 415 1.53 -3.17 9.83
N PRO A 416 2.14 -2.47 10.81
CA PRO A 416 1.41 -1.90 11.96
C PRO A 416 0.31 -0.90 11.59
N ASN A 417 0.44 -0.19 10.46
CA ASN A 417 -0.55 0.82 10.07
C ASN A 417 -1.92 0.27 9.63
N ARG A 418 -2.03 -1.02 9.31
CA ARG A 418 -3.29 -1.64 8.79
C ARG A 418 -4.09 -2.37 9.87
N GLN A 419 -3.86 -2.06 11.13
CA GLN A 419 -4.57 -2.60 12.28
C GLN A 419 -5.72 -1.65 12.70
N ALA A 420 -6.60 -2.09 13.61
CA ALA A 420 -7.78 -1.34 14.04
C ALA A 420 -7.45 0.07 14.55
N ALA A 421 -6.42 0.21 15.39
CA ALA A 421 -5.86 1.50 15.81
C ALA A 421 -4.48 1.75 15.16
N GLY A 422 -4.39 1.52 13.85
CA GLY A 422 -3.15 1.70 13.09
C GLY A 422 -2.54 3.09 13.26
N GLU A 423 -3.37 4.14 13.44
CA GLU A 423 -2.86 5.48 13.70
C GLU A 423 -2.12 5.60 15.04
N GLN A 424 -2.72 5.09 16.12
CA GLN A 424 -2.12 5.14 17.45
C GLN A 424 -0.89 4.24 17.56
N THR A 425 -0.92 3.10 16.88
CA THR A 425 0.21 2.18 16.79
C THR A 425 1.42 2.83 16.14
N MET A 426 1.24 3.49 14.98
CA MET A 426 2.34 4.19 14.30
C MET A 426 2.91 5.33 15.15
N ARG A 427 2.06 6.14 15.79
CA ARG A 427 2.55 7.24 16.65
C ARG A 427 3.29 6.74 17.87
N SER A 428 2.81 5.65 18.48
CA SER A 428 3.51 5.01 19.60
C SER A 428 4.90 4.52 19.20
N LEU A 429 5.04 3.96 18.00
CA LEU A 429 6.34 3.51 17.48
C LEU A 429 7.29 4.67 17.16
N TYR A 430 6.79 5.80 16.63
CA TYR A 430 7.60 7.00 16.38
C TYR A 430 8.21 7.59 17.66
N MET A 431 7.60 7.35 18.82
CA MET A 431 8.15 7.82 20.10
C MET A 431 9.52 7.24 20.41
N LEU A 432 9.86 6.05 19.91
CA LEU A 432 11.20 5.46 20.10
C LEU A 432 12.28 6.36 19.48
N SER A 433 12.05 6.88 18.28
CA SER A 433 12.97 7.80 17.61
C SER A 433 12.99 9.19 18.25
N ILE A 434 11.82 9.68 18.71
CA ILE A 434 11.71 11.00 19.34
C ILE A 434 12.41 11.03 20.70
N LEU A 435 12.20 10.01 21.54
CA LEU A 435 12.80 9.91 22.87
C LEU A 435 14.30 9.64 22.85
N ALA A 436 14.82 9.02 21.78
CA ALA A 436 16.27 8.89 21.59
C ALA A 436 16.96 10.27 21.47
N GLY A 437 16.23 11.32 21.03
CA GLY A 437 16.76 12.67 20.94
C GLY A 437 17.88 12.84 19.90
N LYS A 438 17.90 11.96 18.89
CA LYS A 438 18.95 11.88 17.86
C LYS A 438 18.45 12.19 16.44
N LEU A 439 17.27 12.77 16.26
CA LEU A 439 16.79 13.09 14.91
C LEU A 439 17.59 14.25 14.29
N GLY A 440 17.74 14.25 12.97
CA GLY A 440 18.53 15.26 12.23
C GLY A 440 20.03 14.92 12.10
N GLN A 441 20.47 13.72 12.47
CA GLN A 441 21.85 13.22 12.26
C GLN A 441 21.90 11.96 11.40
N ALA A 442 23.05 11.72 10.77
CA ALA A 442 23.30 10.53 10.00
C ALA A 442 23.20 9.24 10.85
N GLY A 443 22.71 8.16 10.23
CA GLY A 443 22.44 6.89 10.92
C GLY A 443 21.16 6.90 11.75
N THR A 444 20.28 7.89 11.60
CA THR A 444 18.98 7.94 12.30
C THR A 444 17.81 8.07 11.35
N ASN A 445 16.63 7.66 11.82
CA ASN A 445 15.38 7.74 11.08
C ASN A 445 14.21 7.99 12.04
N THR A 446 13.17 8.68 11.57
CA THR A 446 11.93 8.92 12.35
C THR A 446 11.14 7.65 12.65
N GLY A 447 11.46 6.56 11.97
CA GLY A 447 10.65 5.34 11.92
C GLY A 447 9.89 5.20 10.59
N GLU A 448 9.72 6.29 9.84
CA GLU A 448 9.03 6.28 8.55
C GLU A 448 9.73 5.42 7.49
N LEU A 449 8.99 5.10 6.42
CA LEU A 449 9.56 4.46 5.23
C LEU A 449 10.61 5.40 4.59
N PRO A 450 11.71 4.85 4.06
CA PRO A 450 12.79 5.66 3.53
C PRO A 450 12.35 6.45 2.29
N SER A 451 12.91 7.63 2.12
CA SER A 451 12.87 8.34 0.85
C SER A 451 13.73 7.62 -0.21
N ASN A 452 13.52 7.94 -1.50
CA ASN A 452 14.26 7.34 -2.61
C ASN A 452 14.81 8.41 -3.56
N PHE A 453 15.84 8.06 -4.33
CA PHE A 453 16.30 8.86 -5.46
C PHE A 453 15.50 8.46 -6.71
N ARG A 454 14.81 9.43 -7.32
CA ARG A 454 13.77 9.17 -8.33
C ARG A 454 13.90 10.00 -9.58
N HIS A 455 13.43 9.44 -10.69
CA HIS A 455 13.27 10.13 -11.96
C HIS A 455 11.80 10.12 -12.37
N ASN A 456 11.15 11.29 -12.45
CA ASN A 456 9.70 11.34 -12.59
C ASN A 456 9.26 11.41 -14.05
N THR A 457 8.12 10.79 -14.38
CA THR A 457 7.45 10.97 -15.68
C THR A 457 6.37 12.06 -15.63
N ALA A 458 6.00 12.58 -16.79
CA ALA A 458 4.75 13.29 -17.00
C ALA A 458 3.64 12.30 -17.36
N GLY A 459 2.39 12.64 -17.04
CA GLY A 459 1.23 11.82 -17.36
C GLY A 459 0.02 12.67 -17.69
N MET A 460 -1.01 12.05 -18.25
CA MET A 460 -2.23 12.76 -18.61
C MET A 460 -3.00 13.23 -17.37
N GLY A 461 -3.28 14.52 -17.31
CA GLY A 461 -4.08 15.13 -16.24
C GLY A 461 -5.59 14.88 -16.40
N TYR A 462 -6.32 15.06 -15.31
CA TYR A 462 -7.79 15.09 -15.28
C TYR A 462 -8.27 16.13 -14.28
N SER A 463 -9.53 16.55 -14.43
CA SER A 463 -10.26 17.32 -13.42
C SER A 463 -11.37 16.45 -12.84
N TYR A 464 -11.83 16.79 -11.64
CA TYR A 464 -13.05 16.25 -11.03
C TYR A 464 -13.90 17.37 -10.44
N ALA A 465 -13.62 18.62 -10.84
CA ALA A 465 -14.41 19.77 -10.42
C ALA A 465 -15.80 19.73 -11.08
N ASP A 466 -16.82 19.99 -10.29
CA ASP A 466 -18.18 20.22 -10.75
C ASP A 466 -18.25 21.54 -11.55
N LYS A 467 -19.37 21.78 -12.25
CA LYS A 467 -19.53 22.99 -13.08
C LYS A 467 -19.37 24.31 -12.31
N ASP A 468 -19.68 24.32 -11.02
CA ASP A 468 -19.53 25.49 -10.14
C ASP A 468 -18.11 25.67 -9.59
N GLY A 469 -17.20 24.73 -9.89
CA GLY A 469 -15.82 24.70 -9.42
C GLY A 469 -15.62 23.94 -8.10
N SER A 470 -16.69 23.44 -7.47
CA SER A 470 -16.58 22.62 -6.26
C SER A 470 -15.96 21.26 -6.55
N LYS A 471 -15.38 20.64 -5.52
CA LYS A 471 -14.62 19.39 -5.62
C LYS A 471 -14.98 18.48 -4.46
N ALA A 472 -15.65 17.36 -4.76
CA ALA A 472 -16.03 16.36 -3.77
C ALA A 472 -15.12 15.12 -3.85
N SER A 473 -14.74 14.61 -2.68
CA SER A 473 -14.03 13.34 -2.53
C SER A 473 -14.38 12.65 -1.22
N LEU A 474 -14.30 11.32 -1.19
CA LEU A 474 -14.43 10.53 0.03
C LEU A 474 -13.18 9.68 0.29
N CYS A 475 -13.08 9.08 1.48
CA CYS A 475 -12.03 8.09 1.72
C CYS A 475 -12.22 6.92 0.76
N PHE A 476 -11.14 6.41 0.15
CA PHE A 476 -11.20 5.22 -0.71
C PHE A 476 -11.85 3.99 -0.04
N PHE A 477 -11.88 3.94 1.31
CA PHE A 477 -12.42 2.82 2.08
C PHE A 477 -13.93 2.95 2.30
N ASP A 478 -14.47 4.17 2.35
CA ASP A 478 -15.89 4.45 2.65
C ASP A 478 -16.81 4.37 1.43
N TRP A 479 -16.29 3.98 0.26
CA TRP A 479 -17.04 4.03 -1.00
C TRP A 479 -18.24 3.08 -1.05
N VAL A 480 -18.18 1.94 -0.35
CA VAL A 480 -19.28 0.98 -0.30
C VAL A 480 -20.48 1.57 0.47
N GLU A 481 -20.22 2.32 1.54
CA GLU A 481 -21.26 3.08 2.24
C GLU A 481 -21.88 4.14 1.33
N ALA A 482 -21.07 4.82 0.51
CA ALA A 482 -21.58 5.80 -0.45
C ALA A 482 -22.44 5.18 -1.57
N VAL A 483 -22.25 3.90 -1.90
CA VAL A 483 -23.16 3.13 -2.77
C VAL A 483 -24.47 2.79 -2.05
N LYS A 484 -24.40 2.45 -0.77
CA LYS A 484 -25.54 2.03 0.06
C LYS A 484 -26.45 3.21 0.43
N ASP A 485 -25.87 4.26 1.04
CA ASP A 485 -26.58 5.40 1.64
C ASP A 485 -25.73 6.70 1.58
N GLY A 486 -25.21 7.04 0.40
CA GLY A 486 -24.26 8.14 0.22
C GLY A 486 -24.83 9.55 0.42
N LYS A 487 -26.12 9.76 0.14
CA LYS A 487 -26.73 11.10 0.09
C LYS A 487 -26.55 11.95 1.36
N ASP A 488 -26.47 11.30 2.52
CA ASP A 488 -26.39 11.94 3.84
C ASP A 488 -24.97 11.98 4.42
N MET A 489 -23.98 11.42 3.72
CA MET A 489 -22.58 11.45 4.14
C MET A 489 -22.00 12.88 4.03
N ASP A 490 -21.19 13.26 5.02
CA ASP A 490 -20.51 14.56 5.11
C ASP A 490 -19.12 14.42 5.76
N TYR A 491 -18.48 15.55 6.09
CA TYR A 491 -17.19 15.56 6.78
C TYR A 491 -17.27 14.92 8.16
N ARG A 492 -18.37 15.12 8.91
CA ARG A 492 -18.49 14.74 10.33
C ARG A 492 -18.76 13.26 10.54
N SER A 493 -19.54 12.67 9.64
CA SER A 493 -19.95 11.26 9.71
C SER A 493 -18.95 10.35 9.01
N HIS A 494 -18.47 10.73 7.81
CA HIS A 494 -17.68 9.84 6.94
C HIS A 494 -16.39 10.48 6.40
N GLY A 495 -16.06 11.71 6.79
CA GLY A 495 -14.85 12.37 6.31
C GLY A 495 -14.92 12.79 4.85
N VAL A 496 -16.13 12.94 4.29
CA VAL A 496 -16.30 13.47 2.95
C VAL A 496 -15.69 14.88 2.90
N LYS A 497 -14.84 15.11 1.90
CA LYS A 497 -14.17 16.39 1.67
C LYS A 497 -14.81 17.06 0.47
N ILE A 498 -15.58 18.11 0.73
CA ILE A 498 -16.15 18.97 -0.30
C ILE A 498 -15.52 20.36 -0.17
N TYR A 499 -14.79 20.75 -1.20
CA TYR A 499 -14.18 22.08 -1.29
C TYR A 499 -14.98 22.95 -2.25
N ASN A 500 -15.23 24.19 -1.86
CA ASN A 500 -15.77 25.20 -2.78
C ASN A 500 -14.69 25.61 -3.82
N LYS A 501 -15.09 26.45 -4.80
CA LYS A 501 -14.18 26.95 -5.85
C LYS A 501 -12.95 27.69 -5.32
N ASP A 502 -13.03 28.23 -4.10
CA ASP A 502 -11.98 29.01 -3.44
C ASP A 502 -11.05 28.11 -2.58
N GLY A 503 -11.34 26.80 -2.51
CA GLY A 503 -10.53 25.81 -1.81
C GLY A 503 -10.87 25.63 -0.33
N GLU A 504 -12.02 26.13 0.12
CA GLU A 504 -12.45 26.03 1.52
C GLU A 504 -13.30 24.77 1.75
N LEU A 505 -12.96 24.00 2.80
CA LEU A 505 -13.68 22.79 3.18
C LEU A 505 -15.07 23.13 3.77
N GLN A 506 -16.12 22.61 3.16
CA GLN A 506 -17.51 22.72 3.61
C GLN A 506 -17.86 21.51 4.47
N ARG A 507 -17.81 21.64 5.81
CA ARG A 507 -17.95 20.49 6.73
C ARG A 507 -19.38 19.94 6.83
N ASP A 508 -20.37 20.82 6.71
CA ASP A 508 -21.80 20.47 6.83
C ASP A 508 -22.46 20.24 5.46
N GLU A 509 -21.70 20.37 4.36
CA GLU A 509 -22.20 20.03 3.03
C GLU A 509 -22.25 18.51 2.89
N LYS A 510 -23.43 18.00 2.54
CA LYS A 510 -23.66 16.59 2.26
C LYS A 510 -23.25 16.23 0.83
N LEU A 511 -22.89 14.98 0.61
CA LEU A 511 -22.65 14.44 -0.74
C LEU A 511 -23.87 14.63 -1.65
N GLY A 512 -25.08 14.50 -1.08
CA GLY A 512 -26.36 14.84 -1.73
C GLY A 512 -26.86 13.80 -2.73
N THR A 513 -26.10 12.73 -2.97
CA THR A 513 -26.46 11.63 -3.87
C THR A 513 -25.75 10.34 -3.44
N ASP A 514 -26.30 9.19 -3.83
CA ASP A 514 -25.60 7.92 -3.70
C ASP A 514 -24.73 7.67 -4.94
N ILE A 515 -23.71 6.81 -4.81
CA ILE A 515 -22.98 6.32 -5.97
C ILE A 515 -23.89 5.37 -6.76
N LYS A 516 -24.20 5.75 -8.00
CA LYS A 516 -24.99 4.94 -8.95
C LYS A 516 -24.13 4.25 -10.01
N ALA A 517 -22.95 4.78 -10.32
CA ALA A 517 -22.00 4.13 -11.21
C ALA A 517 -20.61 3.99 -10.59
N VAL A 518 -20.04 2.79 -10.70
CA VAL A 518 -18.69 2.47 -10.23
C VAL A 518 -17.83 2.06 -11.42
N PHE A 519 -16.73 2.77 -11.63
CA PHE A 519 -15.70 2.45 -12.61
C PHE A 519 -14.45 1.94 -11.88
N CYS A 520 -13.86 0.85 -12.36
CA CYS A 520 -12.59 0.33 -11.85
C CYS A 520 -11.66 -0.01 -13.03
N SER A 521 -10.42 0.47 -13.00
CA SER A 521 -9.49 0.33 -14.14
C SER A 521 -8.14 -0.22 -13.68
N ALA A 522 -7.71 -1.38 -14.19
CA ALA A 522 -6.53 -2.11 -13.73
C ALA A 522 -6.53 -2.27 -12.19
N GLY A 523 -7.62 -2.81 -11.65
CA GLY A 523 -7.84 -2.89 -10.22
C GLY A 523 -8.74 -4.06 -9.84
N ASN A 524 -8.46 -4.62 -8.67
CA ASN A 524 -9.23 -5.73 -8.09
C ASN A 524 -9.79 -5.33 -6.70
N GLY A 525 -10.19 -4.06 -6.60
CA GLY A 525 -10.62 -3.39 -5.38
C GLY A 525 -12.11 -3.49 -5.09
N LEU A 526 -12.95 -3.82 -6.08
CA LEU A 526 -14.40 -3.91 -5.86
C LEU A 526 -14.74 -5.14 -5.02
N ILE A 527 -14.17 -6.27 -5.41
CA ILE A 527 -14.16 -7.54 -4.68
C ILE A 527 -12.74 -8.08 -4.77
N ASN A 528 -12.19 -8.54 -3.65
CA ASN A 528 -10.87 -9.14 -3.42
C ASN A 528 -9.93 -8.31 -2.53
N GLN A 529 -9.69 -7.03 -2.84
CA GLN A 529 -8.74 -6.20 -2.08
C GLN A 529 -9.40 -5.30 -1.03
N HIS A 530 -10.66 -4.92 -1.23
CA HIS A 530 -11.46 -4.29 -0.18
C HIS A 530 -11.76 -5.30 0.94
N CYS A 531 -11.94 -4.82 2.16
CA CYS A 531 -12.24 -5.67 3.30
C CYS A 531 -13.66 -6.22 3.22
N ASP A 532 -13.94 -7.26 4.02
CA ASP A 532 -15.26 -7.83 4.23
C ASP A 532 -16.04 -8.04 2.93
N ILE A 533 -15.57 -9.03 2.16
CA ILE A 533 -16.18 -9.39 0.88
C ILE A 533 -17.65 -9.79 1.07
N ASN A 534 -18.00 -10.38 2.20
CA ASN A 534 -19.37 -10.83 2.49
C ASN A 534 -20.32 -9.68 2.84
N TYR A 535 -19.79 -8.56 3.35
CA TYR A 535 -20.53 -7.29 3.46
C TYR A 535 -20.64 -6.57 2.10
N THR A 536 -19.53 -6.49 1.37
CA THR A 536 -19.43 -5.70 0.14
C THR A 536 -20.22 -6.29 -1.02
N ARG A 537 -20.15 -7.61 -1.20
CA ARG A 537 -20.73 -8.28 -2.37
C ARG A 537 -22.25 -8.09 -2.50
N PRO A 538 -23.08 -8.29 -1.45
CA PRO A 538 -24.52 -8.06 -1.56
C PRO A 538 -24.89 -6.63 -1.95
N ILE A 539 -24.11 -5.63 -1.50
CA ILE A 539 -24.34 -4.22 -1.86
C ILE A 539 -24.09 -3.99 -3.34
N LEU A 540 -23.03 -4.60 -3.90
CA LEU A 540 -22.72 -4.51 -5.32
C LEU A 540 -23.58 -5.42 -6.19
N GLU A 541 -24.20 -6.47 -5.66
CA GLU A 541 -25.17 -7.31 -6.41
C GLU A 541 -26.55 -6.65 -6.50
N ASP A 542 -26.86 -5.70 -5.62
CA ASP A 542 -28.10 -4.94 -5.63
C ASP A 542 -28.07 -3.83 -6.70
N GLU A 543 -28.70 -4.11 -7.83
CA GLU A 543 -28.80 -3.18 -8.96
C GLU A 543 -29.60 -1.91 -8.64
N SER A 544 -30.39 -1.88 -7.55
CA SER A 544 -31.07 -0.65 -7.11
C SER A 544 -30.13 0.33 -6.39
N LYS A 545 -28.96 -0.15 -5.96
CA LYS A 545 -27.91 0.65 -5.32
C LYS A 545 -26.88 1.09 -6.36
N ALA A 546 -26.10 0.14 -6.88
CA ALA A 546 -25.15 0.37 -7.95
C ALA A 546 -25.79 0.01 -9.29
N GLU A 547 -26.27 0.99 -10.04
CA GLU A 547 -26.95 0.78 -11.33
C GLU A 547 -26.01 0.42 -12.49
N LEU A 548 -24.73 0.77 -12.38
CA LEU A 548 -23.72 0.49 -13.41
C LEU A 548 -22.36 0.18 -12.77
N ILE A 549 -21.77 -0.96 -13.13
CA ILE A 549 -20.38 -1.31 -12.81
C ILE A 549 -19.62 -1.60 -14.10
N VAL A 550 -18.55 -0.84 -14.34
CA VAL A 550 -17.68 -1.00 -15.50
C VAL A 550 -16.25 -1.29 -15.03
N VAL A 551 -15.69 -2.40 -15.50
CA VAL A 551 -14.31 -2.78 -15.20
C VAL A 551 -13.49 -2.79 -16.48
N THR A 552 -12.42 -2.00 -16.50
CA THR A 552 -11.39 -2.05 -17.54
C THR A 552 -10.20 -2.81 -17.00
N ASP A 553 -9.89 -3.99 -17.55
CA ASP A 553 -8.75 -4.79 -17.09
C ASP A 553 -8.17 -5.60 -18.26
N CYS A 554 -6.97 -6.15 -18.06
CA CYS A 554 -6.39 -7.10 -18.99
C CYS A 554 -6.90 -8.53 -18.74
N TRP A 555 -7.29 -8.85 -17.51
CA TRP A 555 -7.73 -10.20 -17.10
C TRP A 555 -9.10 -10.17 -16.44
N LEU A 556 -9.83 -11.29 -16.51
CA LEU A 556 -11.10 -11.47 -15.82
C LEU A 556 -10.84 -11.70 -14.32
N THR A 557 -10.53 -10.63 -13.60
CA THR A 557 -10.29 -10.62 -12.15
C THR A 557 -11.60 -10.79 -11.36
N PRO A 558 -11.56 -11.13 -10.06
CA PRO A 558 -12.76 -11.15 -9.21
C PRO A 558 -13.61 -9.87 -9.26
N SER A 559 -12.98 -8.69 -9.32
CA SER A 559 -13.71 -7.43 -9.54
C SER A 559 -14.35 -7.34 -10.93
N ALA A 560 -13.73 -7.87 -11.98
CA ALA A 560 -14.33 -7.94 -13.31
C ALA A 560 -15.52 -8.91 -13.35
N GLU A 561 -15.49 -9.99 -12.58
CA GLU A 561 -16.58 -10.99 -12.52
C GLU A 561 -17.91 -10.42 -12.02
N ILE A 562 -17.87 -9.36 -11.20
CA ILE A 562 -19.06 -8.68 -10.67
C ILE A 562 -19.50 -7.46 -11.48
N ALA A 563 -18.85 -7.14 -12.59
CA ALA A 563 -19.21 -6.00 -13.43
C ALA A 563 -20.44 -6.26 -14.30
N ASP A 564 -21.04 -5.18 -14.81
CA ASP A 564 -22.01 -5.25 -15.91
C ASP A 564 -21.30 -5.28 -17.26
N TYR A 565 -20.20 -4.52 -17.37
CA TYR A 565 -19.37 -4.46 -18.55
C TYR A 565 -17.90 -4.67 -18.19
N VAL A 566 -17.22 -5.52 -18.95
CA VAL A 566 -15.77 -5.72 -18.85
C VAL A 566 -15.12 -5.32 -20.17
N LEU A 567 -14.22 -4.33 -20.10
CA LEU A 567 -13.54 -3.75 -21.26
C LEU A 567 -12.07 -4.21 -21.30
N PRO A 568 -11.63 -4.94 -22.34
CA PRO A 568 -10.28 -5.46 -22.41
C PRO A 568 -9.25 -4.37 -22.75
N ASP A 569 -8.40 -4.06 -21.78
CA ASP A 569 -7.23 -3.20 -21.96
C ASP A 569 -6.08 -3.95 -22.67
N SER A 570 -5.22 -3.19 -23.35
CA SER A 570 -3.94 -3.69 -23.86
C SER A 570 -2.94 -3.82 -22.71
N THR A 571 -2.16 -4.90 -22.67
CA THR A 571 -1.16 -5.03 -21.60
C THR A 571 0.01 -4.07 -21.80
N TRP A 572 0.78 -3.82 -20.75
CA TRP A 572 2.04 -3.07 -20.87
C TRP A 572 3.13 -3.77 -21.70
N MET A 573 2.96 -5.04 -22.12
CA MET A 573 3.82 -5.65 -23.14
C MET A 573 3.40 -5.29 -24.57
N GLU A 574 2.15 -4.86 -24.75
CA GLU A 574 1.49 -4.60 -26.03
C GLU A 574 1.37 -3.10 -26.32
N SER A 575 1.81 -2.24 -25.39
CA SER A 575 1.59 -0.79 -25.42
C SER A 575 2.91 0.00 -25.41
N ASN A 576 2.89 1.16 -26.06
CA ASN A 576 3.92 2.19 -25.90
C ASN A 576 3.54 3.08 -24.72
N ASP A 577 4.51 3.38 -23.84
CA ASP A 577 4.34 4.28 -22.70
C ASP A 577 5.72 4.73 -22.18
N ILE A 578 5.73 5.48 -21.08
CA ILE A 578 6.91 5.83 -20.29
C ILE A 578 6.66 5.27 -18.88
N ALA A 579 7.68 4.70 -18.24
CA ALA A 579 7.59 4.25 -16.85
C ALA A 579 8.76 4.80 -16.03
N ASP A 580 8.48 5.33 -14.84
CA ASP A 580 9.49 5.64 -13.83
C ASP A 580 9.73 4.47 -12.89
N ASP A 581 10.69 4.67 -11.99
CA ASP A 581 11.13 3.78 -10.92
C ASP A 581 10.16 3.71 -9.72
N SER A 582 8.98 4.32 -9.84
CA SER A 582 7.91 4.35 -8.82
C SER A 582 8.39 4.94 -7.48
N TYR A 583 8.39 4.17 -6.39
CA TYR A 583 8.56 4.73 -5.04
C TYR A 583 9.46 3.92 -4.09
N SER A 584 10.12 2.85 -4.55
CA SER A 584 10.98 1.96 -3.76
C SER A 584 12.19 1.47 -4.59
N SER A 585 12.81 2.42 -5.28
CA SER A 585 13.98 2.21 -6.14
C SER A 585 15.32 2.42 -5.41
N GLY A 586 15.29 2.79 -4.13
CA GLY A 586 16.49 3.04 -3.33
C GLY A 586 17.26 4.25 -3.84
N GLU A 587 18.58 4.11 -3.90
CA GLU A 587 19.49 5.10 -4.48
C GLU A 587 19.65 4.96 -6.00
N THR A 588 18.99 3.99 -6.64
CA THR A 588 19.10 3.74 -8.08
C THR A 588 17.80 4.08 -8.80
N GLY A 589 17.66 5.36 -9.18
CA GLY A 589 16.51 5.85 -9.95
C GLY A 589 16.62 5.51 -11.44
N TYR A 590 15.49 5.38 -12.14
CA TYR A 590 15.50 5.04 -13.57
C TYR A 590 14.19 5.36 -14.31
N GLN A 591 14.27 5.35 -15.63
CA GLN A 591 13.11 5.38 -16.53
C GLN A 591 13.22 4.32 -17.61
N THR A 592 12.07 3.76 -17.98
CA THR A 592 11.92 2.85 -19.12
C THR A 592 11.00 3.49 -20.16
N TYR A 593 11.50 3.64 -21.38
CA TYR A 593 10.74 4.11 -22.54
C TYR A 593 10.23 2.89 -23.29
N MET A 594 8.97 2.57 -23.06
CA MET A 594 8.36 1.32 -23.48
C MET A 594 8.02 1.37 -24.96
N SER A 595 8.28 0.27 -25.67
CA SER A 595 7.85 0.06 -27.05
C SER A 595 7.30 -1.35 -27.21
N SER A 596 6.49 -1.58 -28.24
CA SER A 596 5.98 -2.91 -28.55
C SER A 596 6.04 -3.22 -30.04
N SER A 597 6.54 -4.41 -30.37
CA SER A 597 6.34 -5.09 -31.66
C SER A 597 5.27 -6.18 -31.57
N LEU A 598 4.71 -6.42 -30.38
CA LEU A 598 3.68 -7.42 -30.19
C LEU A 598 2.40 -6.95 -30.86
N LYS A 599 1.73 -7.87 -31.54
CA LYS A 599 0.33 -7.66 -31.91
C LYS A 599 -0.49 -7.83 -30.64
N PRO A 600 -1.41 -6.89 -30.31
CA PRO A 600 -2.35 -7.10 -29.22
C PRO A 600 -3.00 -8.47 -29.37
N PHE A 601 -2.94 -9.28 -28.32
CA PHE A 601 -3.45 -10.64 -28.38
C PHE A 601 -4.95 -10.56 -28.75
N PHE A 602 -5.33 -11.20 -29.86
CA PHE A 602 -6.67 -11.17 -30.51
C PHE A 602 -7.03 -9.95 -31.38
N GLU A 603 -6.12 -8.98 -31.62
CA GLU A 603 -6.34 -7.79 -32.46
C GLU A 603 -7.56 -6.92 -32.04
N SER A 604 -8.06 -7.11 -30.80
CA SER A 604 -9.34 -6.56 -30.35
C SER A 604 -9.27 -5.77 -29.05
N THR A 605 -8.14 -5.74 -28.34
CA THR A 605 -8.00 -4.90 -27.13
C THR A 605 -7.75 -3.44 -27.51
N LYS A 606 -8.04 -2.52 -26.58
CA LYS A 606 -7.81 -1.08 -26.76
C LYS A 606 -7.04 -0.52 -25.58
N SER A 607 -6.26 0.53 -25.80
CA SER A 607 -5.61 1.25 -24.70
C SER A 607 -6.66 1.96 -23.82
N MET A 608 -6.34 2.23 -22.55
CA MET A 608 -7.23 3.03 -21.70
C MET A 608 -7.57 4.41 -22.29
N TYR A 609 -6.69 4.99 -23.10
CA TYR A 609 -6.96 6.23 -23.84
C TYR A 609 -8.08 6.04 -24.87
N ASP A 610 -7.98 5.02 -25.72
CA ASP A 610 -9.00 4.74 -26.74
C ASP A 610 -10.34 4.36 -26.12
N ILE A 611 -10.31 3.64 -24.99
CA ILE A 611 -11.50 3.27 -24.23
C ILE A 611 -12.18 4.54 -23.69
N GLY A 612 -11.42 5.42 -23.04
CA GLY A 612 -11.94 6.69 -22.52
C GLY A 612 -12.50 7.58 -23.63
N LEU A 613 -11.78 7.72 -24.75
CA LEU A 613 -12.24 8.48 -25.92
C LEU A 613 -13.55 7.92 -26.50
N GLY A 614 -13.66 6.59 -26.58
CA GLY A 614 -14.88 5.90 -27.03
C GLY A 614 -16.09 6.23 -26.15
N ILE A 615 -15.92 6.18 -24.83
CA ILE A 615 -16.96 6.53 -23.85
C ILE A 615 -17.39 8.00 -24.00
N VAL A 616 -16.44 8.94 -24.10
CA VAL A 616 -16.75 10.37 -24.24
C VAL A 616 -17.55 10.62 -25.53
N LYS A 617 -17.11 10.08 -26.66
CA LYS A 617 -17.81 10.21 -27.96
C LYS A 617 -19.23 9.67 -27.88
N ALA A 618 -19.41 8.48 -27.33
CA ALA A 618 -20.72 7.83 -27.26
C ALA A 618 -21.67 8.50 -26.25
N SER A 619 -21.13 9.12 -25.20
CA SER A 619 -21.93 9.88 -24.23
C SER A 619 -22.40 11.26 -24.71
N GLY A 620 -21.93 11.72 -25.88
CA GLY A 620 -22.16 13.09 -26.36
C GLY A 620 -21.39 14.17 -25.59
N GLY A 621 -20.29 13.78 -24.93
CA GLY A 621 -19.47 14.65 -24.09
C GLY A 621 -18.44 15.50 -24.85
N ASP A 622 -17.55 16.15 -24.11
CA ASP A 622 -16.54 17.07 -24.63
C ASP A 622 -15.26 16.36 -25.11
N VAL A 623 -15.28 15.95 -26.38
CA VAL A 623 -14.13 15.32 -27.05
C VAL A 623 -12.93 16.27 -27.16
N SER A 624 -13.16 17.58 -27.30
CA SER A 624 -12.08 18.56 -27.46
C SER A 624 -11.27 18.67 -26.17
N THR A 625 -11.95 18.77 -25.03
CA THR A 625 -11.28 18.73 -23.73
C THR A 625 -10.60 17.39 -23.52
N TYR A 626 -11.23 16.25 -23.81
CA TYR A 626 -10.59 14.94 -23.63
C TYR A 626 -9.28 14.81 -24.41
N THR A 627 -9.30 15.15 -25.70
CA THR A 627 -8.15 14.99 -26.61
C THR A 627 -7.08 16.05 -26.45
N ASP A 628 -7.42 17.23 -25.90
CA ASP A 628 -6.51 18.38 -25.76
C ASP A 628 -5.84 18.75 -27.10
N GLY A 629 -6.62 18.67 -28.18
CA GLY A 629 -6.19 18.97 -29.55
C GLY A 629 -5.32 17.92 -30.23
N LYS A 630 -4.92 16.85 -29.52
CA LYS A 630 -4.05 15.79 -30.07
C LYS A 630 -4.85 14.79 -30.90
N ALA A 631 -4.26 14.36 -32.01
CA ALA A 631 -4.91 13.46 -32.96
C ALA A 631 -5.03 12.02 -32.41
N ASP A 632 -4.02 11.55 -31.70
CA ASP A 632 -3.95 10.19 -31.17
C ASP A 632 -2.98 10.05 -29.97
N ALA A 633 -2.82 8.82 -29.50
CA ALA A 633 -1.93 8.45 -28.42
C ALA A 633 -0.44 8.76 -28.68
N SER A 634 0.01 8.76 -29.94
CA SER A 634 1.41 9.04 -30.28
C SER A 634 1.76 10.50 -30.02
N GLU A 635 0.90 11.44 -30.43
CA GLU A 635 1.10 12.87 -30.15
C GLU A 635 1.07 13.17 -28.64
N TRP A 636 0.23 12.44 -27.88
CA TRP A 636 0.26 12.50 -26.42
C TRP A 636 1.62 12.06 -25.85
N LEU A 637 2.17 10.93 -26.31
CA LEU A 637 3.44 10.41 -25.82
C LEU A 637 4.62 11.32 -26.18
N ASP A 638 4.62 11.93 -27.36
CA ASP A 638 5.65 12.90 -27.76
C ASP A 638 5.63 14.14 -26.84
N GLU A 639 4.44 14.68 -26.53
CA GLU A 639 4.33 15.81 -25.60
C GLU A 639 4.73 15.43 -24.17
N LEU A 640 4.25 14.29 -23.67
CA LEU A 640 4.58 13.80 -22.33
C LEU A 640 6.08 13.48 -22.20
N TYR A 641 6.73 13.04 -23.28
CA TYR A 641 8.17 12.88 -23.34
C TYR A 641 8.89 14.23 -23.17
N GLU A 642 8.51 15.26 -23.93
CA GLU A 642 9.14 16.58 -23.81
C GLU A 642 8.94 17.19 -22.41
N GLN A 643 7.73 17.05 -21.84
CA GLN A 643 7.46 17.44 -20.46
C GLN A 643 8.30 16.65 -19.46
N THR A 644 8.46 15.34 -19.66
CA THR A 644 9.29 14.46 -18.83
C THR A 644 10.76 14.88 -18.90
N LYS A 645 11.28 15.11 -20.10
CA LYS A 645 12.66 15.53 -20.34
C LYS A 645 12.98 16.89 -19.74
N ALA A 646 12.01 17.81 -19.71
CA ALA A 646 12.17 19.14 -19.12
C ALA A 646 12.23 19.14 -17.58
N LYS A 647 11.86 18.04 -16.90
CA LYS A 647 11.93 17.96 -15.43
C LYS A 647 13.37 17.94 -14.96
N SER A 648 13.71 18.83 -14.02
CA SER A 648 15.08 18.96 -13.49
C SER A 648 15.59 17.66 -12.83
N GLN A 649 14.70 16.85 -12.26
CA GLN A 649 15.05 15.54 -11.68
C GLN A 649 15.62 14.57 -12.71
N ASN A 650 15.36 14.78 -14.01
CA ASN A 650 15.77 13.88 -15.09
C ASN A 650 17.04 14.37 -15.81
N ALA A 651 17.61 15.51 -15.40
CA ALA A 651 18.75 16.12 -16.08
C ALA A 651 19.96 15.18 -16.20
N THR A 652 20.20 14.34 -15.19
CA THR A 652 21.33 13.39 -15.16
C THR A 652 21.15 12.19 -16.12
N LEU A 653 19.94 11.92 -16.60
CA LEU A 653 19.67 10.81 -17.52
C LEU A 653 20.14 11.11 -18.95
N ASN A 654 20.42 12.38 -19.29
CA ASN A 654 20.83 12.80 -20.63
C ASN A 654 19.92 12.24 -21.73
N LEU A 655 18.61 12.47 -21.56
CA LEU A 655 17.59 11.92 -22.44
C LEU A 655 17.74 12.42 -23.89
N PRO A 656 17.50 11.57 -24.91
CA PRO A 656 17.66 11.93 -26.33
C PRO A 656 16.81 13.11 -26.83
N ALA A 657 16.98 13.46 -28.12
CA ALA A 657 16.22 14.57 -28.69
C ALA A 657 14.72 14.25 -28.76
N THR A 658 14.36 13.01 -29.09
CA THR A 658 12.98 12.59 -29.36
C THR A 658 12.58 11.34 -28.57
N TYR A 659 11.27 11.12 -28.41
CA TYR A 659 10.73 9.91 -27.78
C TYR A 659 11.14 8.62 -28.50
N ALA A 660 11.13 8.62 -29.84
CA ALA A 660 11.55 7.48 -30.65
C ALA A 660 13.03 7.10 -30.41
N GLU A 661 13.93 8.08 -30.29
CA GLU A 661 15.34 7.83 -29.93
C GLU A 661 15.46 7.27 -28.49
N ALA A 662 14.62 7.73 -27.57
CA ALA A 662 14.57 7.22 -26.21
C ALA A 662 14.07 5.76 -26.19
N GLN A 663 13.02 5.41 -26.94
CA GLN A 663 12.53 4.03 -27.08
C GLN A 663 13.58 3.09 -27.69
N ALA A 664 14.37 3.56 -28.66
CA ALA A 664 15.43 2.76 -29.27
C ALA A 664 16.53 2.37 -28.26
N LYS A 665 16.80 3.22 -27.26
CA LYS A 665 17.68 2.90 -26.11
C LYS A 665 16.94 2.10 -25.04
N GLY A 666 15.69 2.45 -24.76
CA GLY A 666 14.73 1.76 -23.91
C GLY A 666 14.90 1.99 -22.40
N PHE A 667 16.11 1.91 -21.85
CA PHE A 667 16.32 1.99 -20.40
C PHE A 667 17.42 2.99 -20.02
N PHE A 668 17.12 3.87 -19.07
CA PHE A 668 18.03 4.89 -18.55
C PHE A 668 18.02 4.82 -17.03
N ARG A 669 19.20 4.76 -16.42
CA ARG A 669 19.36 4.69 -14.96
C ARG A 669 20.29 5.80 -14.48
N GLY A 670 20.09 6.23 -13.24
CA GLY A 670 20.99 7.09 -12.50
C GLY A 670 21.18 6.55 -11.09
N HIS A 671 22.32 6.87 -10.49
CA HIS A 671 22.52 6.68 -9.07
C HIS A 671 22.50 8.03 -8.37
N ALA A 672 22.02 8.03 -7.13
CA ALA A 672 21.99 9.22 -6.32
C ALA A 672 23.41 9.83 -6.25
N PRO A 673 23.58 11.14 -6.50
CA PRO A 673 24.88 11.79 -6.42
C PRO A 673 25.40 11.88 -4.98
N ASP A 674 24.49 11.75 -4.01
CA ASP A 674 24.70 11.74 -2.57
C ASP A 674 23.65 10.82 -1.91
N ARG A 675 23.76 10.65 -0.58
CA ARG A 675 22.83 9.81 0.20
C ARG A 675 21.49 10.50 0.52
N GLY A 676 21.17 11.60 -0.16
CA GLY A 676 19.96 12.37 0.02
C GLY A 676 19.89 13.13 1.36
N PRO A 677 18.79 13.90 1.55
CA PRO A 677 18.58 14.64 2.79
C PRO A 677 18.38 13.68 3.97
N LEU A 678 18.91 14.08 5.13
CA LEU A 678 18.57 13.46 6.40
C LEU A 678 17.19 13.95 6.84
N THR A 679 16.35 13.04 7.31
CA THR A 679 15.02 13.43 7.79
C THR A 679 15.13 14.41 8.97
N LEU A 680 14.31 15.46 8.95
CA LEU A 680 14.29 16.54 9.95
C LEU A 680 15.59 17.33 10.14
N GLU A 681 16.59 17.19 9.26
CA GLU A 681 17.87 17.92 9.38
C GLU A 681 17.70 19.44 9.35
N SER A 682 16.93 19.97 8.40
CA SER A 682 16.69 21.42 8.33
C SER A 682 15.91 21.95 9.54
N PHE A 683 15.05 21.12 10.13
CA PHE A 683 14.31 21.46 11.35
C PHE A 683 15.23 21.51 12.57
N VAL A 684 16.03 20.45 12.80
CA VAL A 684 16.87 20.33 13.98
C VAL A 684 18.12 21.21 13.89
N ASN A 685 18.80 21.23 12.75
CA ASN A 685 20.13 21.84 12.59
C ASN A 685 20.08 23.25 12.00
N GLU A 686 19.03 23.60 11.24
CA GLU A 686 18.91 24.91 10.56
C GLU A 686 17.78 25.79 11.13
N GLY A 687 16.93 25.25 12.02
CA GLY A 687 15.84 25.97 12.65
C GLY A 687 14.64 26.26 11.75
N ALA A 688 14.47 25.51 10.65
CA ALA A 688 13.24 25.55 9.86
C ALA A 688 12.04 25.12 10.73
N ALA A 689 10.83 25.57 10.41
CA ALA A 689 9.60 25.08 11.07
C ALA A 689 9.03 23.88 10.29
N LEU A 690 8.43 22.91 11.00
CA LEU A 690 7.64 21.84 10.37
C LEU A 690 6.29 22.38 9.88
N SER A 691 5.60 21.60 9.05
CA SER A 691 4.22 21.94 8.64
C SER A 691 3.14 21.39 9.58
N THR A 692 3.53 20.94 10.78
CA THR A 692 2.61 20.66 11.89
C THR A 692 1.93 21.94 12.39
N THR A 693 0.88 21.82 13.19
CA THR A 693 0.11 22.97 13.68
C THR A 693 0.97 23.95 14.49
N THR A 694 1.91 23.43 15.27
CA THR A 694 2.84 24.21 16.11
C THR A 694 4.18 24.54 15.44
N GLY A 695 4.45 23.99 14.25
CA GLY A 695 5.75 24.06 13.60
C GLY A 695 6.85 23.19 14.26
N LYS A 696 6.49 22.36 15.25
CA LYS A 696 7.38 21.43 15.98
C LYS A 696 6.94 19.98 15.80
N ILE A 697 7.72 19.02 16.28
CA ILE A 697 7.29 17.63 16.37
C ILE A 697 6.15 17.53 17.40
N GLU A 698 4.98 17.06 16.98
CA GLU A 698 3.78 17.00 17.82
C GLU A 698 3.59 15.60 18.41
N ILE A 699 4.12 15.41 19.63
CA ILE A 699 3.77 14.26 20.48
C ILE A 699 2.31 14.37 20.88
N PHE A 700 1.82 15.57 21.23
CA PHE A 700 0.40 15.84 21.34
C PHE A 700 -0.07 16.51 20.04
N SER A 701 -0.95 15.85 19.29
CA SER A 701 -1.43 16.39 18.01
C SER A 701 -2.56 17.39 18.24
N PHE A 702 -2.29 18.67 18.01
CA PHE A 702 -3.31 19.71 18.16
C PHE A 702 -4.37 19.59 17.07
N LYS A 703 -3.97 19.20 15.85
CA LYS A 703 -4.92 18.90 14.77
C LYS A 703 -5.95 17.86 15.21
N TRP A 704 -5.52 16.75 15.81
CA TRP A 704 -6.43 15.70 16.24
C TRP A 704 -7.29 16.12 17.43
N ALA A 705 -6.74 16.87 18.38
CA ALA A 705 -7.53 17.45 19.48
C ALA A 705 -8.64 18.38 18.96
N ILE A 706 -8.35 19.14 17.89
CA ILE A 706 -9.30 20.04 17.24
C ILE A 706 -10.35 19.28 16.42
N ASP A 707 -9.96 18.20 15.74
CA ASP A 707 -10.86 17.38 14.93
C ASP A 707 -11.76 16.47 15.79
N ASN A 708 -11.29 16.01 16.95
CA ASN A 708 -12.02 15.10 17.85
C ASN A 708 -13.47 15.56 18.15
N PRO A 709 -13.74 16.77 18.66
CA PRO A 709 -15.11 17.22 18.94
C PRO A 709 -15.94 17.56 17.69
N ARG A 710 -15.37 17.46 16.49
CA ARG A 710 -16.02 17.79 15.21
C ARG A 710 -16.35 16.55 14.37
N ARG A 711 -15.91 15.38 14.80
CA ARG A 711 -16.11 14.09 14.13
C ARG A 711 -17.05 13.23 14.95
N ASP A 712 -18.00 12.60 14.27
CA ASP A 712 -18.85 11.58 14.86
C ASP A 712 -18.06 10.29 15.01
N THR A 713 -18.29 9.60 16.12
CA THR A 713 -17.76 8.26 16.36
C THR A 713 -18.40 7.27 15.41
N PHE A 714 -17.60 6.38 14.82
CA PHE A 714 -18.14 5.33 13.97
C PHE A 714 -18.83 4.26 14.83
N VAL A 715 -20.02 3.84 14.41
CA VAL A 715 -20.74 2.71 15.00
C VAL A 715 -20.95 1.68 13.89
N ALA A 716 -20.34 0.51 14.04
CA ALA A 716 -20.44 -0.56 13.07
C ALA A 716 -21.86 -1.15 13.05
N ASP A 717 -22.36 -1.56 11.87
CA ASP A 717 -23.69 -2.18 11.71
C ASP A 717 -23.89 -3.43 12.60
N ASP A 718 -22.80 -4.12 12.94
CA ASP A 718 -22.80 -5.30 13.80
C ASP A 718 -22.65 -4.98 15.30
N ARG A 719 -22.73 -3.70 15.68
CA ARG A 719 -22.56 -3.21 17.05
C ARG A 719 -23.56 -2.12 17.41
N ASP A 720 -23.98 -2.11 18.66
CA ASP A 720 -24.91 -1.10 19.18
C ASP A 720 -24.22 0.17 19.72
N ALA A 721 -22.88 0.19 19.78
CA ALA A 721 -22.10 1.32 20.32
C ALA A 721 -20.67 1.35 19.76
N SER A 722 -20.06 2.54 19.81
CA SER A 722 -18.62 2.72 19.59
C SER A 722 -17.80 2.33 20.82
N THR A 723 -16.51 2.06 20.62
CA THR A 723 -15.52 1.64 21.61
C THR A 723 -14.35 2.62 21.67
N HIS A 724 -13.38 2.37 22.55
CA HIS A 724 -12.17 3.20 22.63
C HIS A 724 -11.34 3.23 21.34
N VAL A 725 -11.46 2.22 20.47
CA VAL A 725 -10.75 2.17 19.18
C VAL A 725 -11.31 3.19 18.18
N ASP A 726 -12.54 3.66 18.39
CA ASP A 726 -13.24 4.57 17.49
C ASP A 726 -12.98 6.05 17.82
N MET A 727 -12.11 6.31 18.80
CA MET A 727 -11.85 7.64 19.34
C MET A 727 -10.63 8.29 18.70
N ILE A 728 -10.68 9.61 18.52
CA ILE A 728 -9.53 10.42 18.07
C ILE A 728 -8.76 10.92 19.31
N ASP A 729 -7.69 10.22 19.70
CA ASP A 729 -6.84 10.64 20.81
C ASP A 729 -5.59 11.41 20.32
N PRO A 730 -5.37 12.67 20.76
CA PRO A 730 -4.20 13.45 20.37
C PRO A 730 -2.86 12.92 20.91
N THR A 731 -2.86 12.00 21.88
CA THR A 731 -1.66 11.48 22.53
C THR A 731 -1.39 10.02 22.10
N PRO A 732 -0.15 9.67 21.70
CA PRO A 732 0.24 8.32 21.32
C PRO A 732 0.05 7.33 22.47
N LYS A 733 -0.76 6.29 22.25
CA LYS A 733 -1.05 5.26 23.24
C LYS A 733 -1.23 3.89 22.59
N TYR A 734 -1.03 2.83 23.38
CA TYR A 734 -1.57 1.52 23.05
C TYR A 734 -3.09 1.54 23.21
N VAL A 735 -3.79 0.97 22.22
CA VAL A 735 -5.25 0.87 22.18
C VAL A 735 -5.61 -0.59 21.90
N PRO A 736 -6.27 -1.29 22.85
CA PRO A 736 -6.71 -2.67 22.62
C PRO A 736 -7.68 -2.76 21.44
N HIS A 737 -7.42 -3.65 20.48
CA HIS A 737 -8.20 -3.76 19.26
C HIS A 737 -9.40 -4.71 19.38
N TRP A 738 -10.50 -4.46 18.64
CA TRP A 738 -11.47 -5.52 18.37
C TRP A 738 -10.80 -6.69 17.66
N GLN A 739 -11.09 -7.94 18.02
CA GLN A 739 -10.39 -9.11 17.46
C GLN A 739 -8.85 -9.04 17.61
N GLY A 740 -8.36 -8.25 18.57
CA GLY A 740 -6.94 -8.15 18.92
C GLY A 740 -6.45 -9.33 19.76
N PHE A 741 -5.28 -9.18 20.39
CA PHE A 741 -4.86 -10.14 21.41
C PHE A 741 -5.82 -10.08 22.60
N GLU A 742 -6.02 -8.88 23.12
CA GLU A 742 -7.09 -8.52 24.05
C GLU A 742 -8.41 -8.28 23.30
N ASP A 743 -9.53 -8.36 24.02
CA ASP A 743 -10.82 -7.88 23.52
C ASP A 743 -10.97 -6.36 23.69
N ASP A 744 -12.03 -5.80 23.11
CA ASP A 744 -12.35 -4.37 23.17
C ASP A 744 -13.35 -4.04 24.30
N ASP A 745 -13.37 -4.86 25.35
CA ASP A 745 -14.25 -4.82 26.51
C ASP A 745 -15.74 -5.06 26.23
N THR A 746 -16.12 -5.32 24.98
CA THR A 746 -17.50 -5.63 24.61
C THR A 746 -17.84 -7.11 24.83
N PRO A 747 -19.13 -7.48 25.10
CA PRO A 747 -19.53 -8.87 25.18
C PRO A 747 -19.21 -9.67 23.91
N GLN A 748 -19.39 -9.06 22.74
CA GLN A 748 -19.06 -9.69 21.46
C GLN A 748 -17.55 -9.86 21.28
N GLY A 749 -16.74 -8.87 21.65
CA GLY A 749 -15.28 -8.98 21.59
C GLY A 749 -14.76 -10.14 22.44
N LYS A 750 -15.31 -10.31 23.65
CA LYS A 750 -14.99 -11.44 24.56
C LYS A 750 -15.34 -12.79 23.93
N GLU A 751 -16.54 -12.89 23.35
CA GLU A 751 -16.96 -14.10 22.64
C GLU A 751 -16.08 -14.39 21.40
N GLU A 752 -15.69 -13.36 20.65
CA GLU A 752 -14.82 -13.49 19.49
C GLU A 752 -13.42 -13.97 19.89
N VAL A 753 -12.86 -13.45 20.99
CA VAL A 753 -11.56 -13.90 21.53
C VAL A 753 -11.61 -15.36 22.00
N GLU A 754 -12.69 -15.77 22.66
CA GLU A 754 -12.86 -17.13 23.18
C GLU A 754 -13.06 -18.16 22.04
N ASN A 755 -13.89 -17.83 21.04
CA ASN A 755 -14.27 -18.76 19.98
C ASN A 755 -13.30 -18.82 18.80
N TYR A 756 -12.44 -17.79 18.63
CA TYR A 756 -11.49 -17.68 17.52
C TYR A 756 -10.08 -17.40 18.08
N PRO A 757 -9.37 -18.44 18.56
CA PRO A 757 -8.19 -18.26 19.41
C PRO A 757 -6.92 -17.80 18.66
N LEU A 758 -6.87 -17.90 17.33
CA LEU A 758 -5.67 -17.59 16.55
C LEU A 758 -5.79 -16.22 15.89
N GLN A 759 -4.78 -15.36 16.07
CA GLN A 759 -4.68 -14.10 15.32
C GLN A 759 -4.10 -14.34 13.93
N VAL A 760 -4.54 -13.57 12.93
CA VAL A 760 -3.98 -13.65 11.56
C VAL A 760 -2.96 -12.54 11.32
N CYS A 761 -1.75 -12.92 10.93
CA CYS A 761 -0.78 -12.02 10.31
C CYS A 761 -0.93 -12.08 8.78
N GLY A 762 -1.64 -11.12 8.19
CA GLY A 762 -1.68 -10.93 6.74
C GLY A 762 -0.35 -10.41 6.20
N TYR A 763 0.22 -11.02 5.16
CA TYR A 763 1.50 -10.59 4.60
C TYR A 763 1.53 -10.60 3.08
N HIS A 764 2.30 -9.69 2.47
CA HIS A 764 2.56 -9.73 1.03
C HIS A 764 3.55 -10.86 0.72
N THR A 765 3.16 -11.77 -0.16
CA THR A 765 4.01 -12.91 -0.55
C THR A 765 4.90 -12.60 -1.76
N LYS A 766 5.97 -13.37 -1.92
CA LYS A 766 6.89 -13.28 -3.07
C LYS A 766 6.20 -13.65 -4.39
N GLY A 767 5.20 -14.54 -4.35
CA GLY A 767 4.55 -15.14 -5.52
C GLY A 767 3.59 -14.22 -6.28
N ARG A 768 3.22 -13.08 -5.68
CA ARG A 768 2.28 -12.10 -6.27
C ARG A 768 2.59 -10.70 -5.75
N ALA A 769 1.93 -9.70 -6.32
CA ALA A 769 1.94 -8.34 -5.81
C ALA A 769 0.49 -7.92 -5.64
N HIS A 770 0.02 -7.84 -4.39
CA HIS A 770 -1.40 -7.84 -4.09
C HIS A 770 -2.05 -9.05 -4.77
N SER A 771 -3.16 -8.84 -5.47
CA SER A 771 -3.78 -9.88 -6.30
C SER A 771 -3.20 -10.07 -7.70
N SER A 772 -2.30 -9.20 -8.16
CA SER A 772 -1.66 -9.38 -9.45
C SER A 772 -0.74 -10.61 -9.45
N TYR A 773 -0.74 -11.36 -10.55
CA TYR A 773 -0.02 -12.62 -10.75
C TYR A 773 -0.57 -13.86 -10.05
N HIS A 774 -1.67 -13.78 -9.28
CA HIS A 774 -2.28 -14.99 -8.72
C HIS A 774 -2.74 -15.99 -9.80
N ASN A 775 -3.11 -15.49 -10.98
CA ASN A 775 -3.42 -16.30 -12.16
C ASN A 775 -2.20 -17.01 -12.80
N VAL A 776 -0.96 -16.67 -12.42
CA VAL A 776 0.25 -17.28 -12.98
C VAL A 776 0.60 -18.57 -12.22
N LYS A 777 0.24 -19.71 -12.82
CA LYS A 777 0.49 -21.04 -12.25
C LYS A 777 1.95 -21.27 -11.84
N TRP A 778 2.92 -20.86 -12.68
CA TRP A 778 4.34 -21.05 -12.38
C TRP A 778 4.78 -20.39 -11.07
N LEU A 779 4.20 -19.24 -10.73
CA LEU A 779 4.52 -18.57 -9.47
C LEU A 779 3.88 -19.28 -8.29
N ARG A 780 2.63 -19.75 -8.41
CA ARG A 780 1.95 -20.52 -7.37
C ARG A 780 2.60 -21.89 -7.11
N ASP A 781 3.19 -22.50 -8.14
CA ASP A 781 3.95 -23.73 -7.99
C ASP A 781 5.31 -23.47 -7.29
N ALA A 782 5.92 -22.31 -7.53
CA ALA A 782 7.25 -21.95 -7.00
C ALA A 782 7.21 -21.32 -5.59
N VAL A 783 6.11 -20.62 -5.26
CA VAL A 783 5.89 -19.98 -3.97
C VAL A 783 4.58 -20.54 -3.42
N GLU A 784 4.70 -21.35 -2.38
CA GLU A 784 3.57 -22.07 -1.78
C GLU A 784 2.48 -21.11 -1.30
N ASP A 785 1.26 -21.30 -1.80
CA ASP A 785 0.07 -20.56 -1.38
C ASP A 785 -0.59 -21.30 -0.21
N CYS A 786 -0.16 -20.99 1.00
CA CYS A 786 -0.55 -21.71 2.21
C CYS A 786 -0.63 -20.79 3.43
N VAL A 787 -1.46 -21.18 4.39
CA VAL A 787 -1.42 -20.60 5.75
C VAL A 787 -0.28 -21.23 6.52
N TRP A 788 0.55 -20.40 7.17
CA TRP A 788 1.62 -20.87 8.04
C TRP A 788 1.12 -20.96 9.47
N VAL A 789 1.35 -22.09 10.12
CA VAL A 789 0.89 -22.38 11.48
C VAL A 789 2.09 -22.82 12.33
N ASN A 790 2.20 -22.30 13.55
CA ASN A 790 3.26 -22.70 14.47
C ASN A 790 3.05 -24.18 14.90
N PRO A 791 4.12 -24.98 15.09
CA PRO A 791 4.00 -26.33 15.64
C PRO A 791 3.20 -26.43 16.93
N ALA A 792 3.26 -25.42 17.80
CA ALA A 792 2.51 -25.37 19.07
C ALA A 792 0.99 -25.25 18.87
N ASP A 793 0.55 -24.67 17.75
CA ASP A 793 -0.86 -24.43 17.44
C ASP A 793 -1.44 -25.44 16.44
N ALA A 794 -0.60 -26.31 15.88
CA ALA A 794 -0.99 -27.23 14.82
C ALA A 794 -1.94 -28.35 15.27
N GLY A 795 -2.02 -28.65 16.57
CA GLY A 795 -2.90 -29.70 17.10
C GLY A 795 -2.72 -31.05 16.37
N GLU A 796 -3.80 -31.57 15.77
CA GLU A 796 -3.81 -32.82 15.01
C GLU A 796 -3.59 -32.66 13.48
N PHE A 797 -3.35 -31.42 13.02
CA PHE A 797 -3.15 -31.14 11.60
C PHE A 797 -1.72 -31.52 11.15
N ASN A 798 -1.56 -31.78 9.85
CA ASN A 798 -0.27 -32.04 9.22
C ASN A 798 0.02 -31.03 8.10
N SER A 799 1.30 -30.77 7.84
CA SER A 799 1.68 -29.94 6.67
C SER A 799 1.13 -30.56 5.38
N GLY A 800 0.45 -29.76 4.58
CA GLY A 800 -0.22 -30.18 3.36
C GLY A 800 -1.71 -30.48 3.51
N ASP A 801 -2.24 -30.53 4.74
CA ASP A 801 -3.68 -30.63 4.95
C ASP A 801 -4.39 -29.41 4.36
N GLU A 802 -5.54 -29.64 3.75
CA GLU A 802 -6.49 -28.59 3.38
C GLU A 802 -7.33 -28.26 4.63
N VAL A 803 -7.37 -26.97 4.98
CA VAL A 803 -8.07 -26.48 6.16
C VAL A 803 -9.08 -25.40 5.81
N ILE A 804 -10.14 -25.33 6.60
CA ILE A 804 -11.05 -24.18 6.61
C ILE A 804 -10.61 -23.22 7.70
N MET A 805 -10.33 -21.98 7.32
CA MET A 805 -10.17 -20.86 8.25
C MET A 805 -11.50 -20.15 8.36
N GLU A 806 -12.06 -20.04 9.57
CA GLU A 806 -13.31 -19.34 9.84
C GLU A 806 -13.06 -18.15 10.76
N SER A 807 -13.61 -16.98 10.40
CA SER A 807 -13.80 -15.83 11.28
C SER A 807 -15.31 -15.57 11.45
N PRO A 808 -15.72 -14.63 12.32
CA PRO A 808 -17.11 -14.18 12.39
C PRO A 808 -17.67 -13.61 11.08
N ARG A 809 -16.85 -13.34 10.06
CA ARG A 809 -17.24 -12.74 8.78
C ARG A 809 -17.34 -13.73 7.63
N GLY A 810 -16.64 -14.86 7.71
CA GLY A 810 -16.61 -15.78 6.59
C GLY A 810 -15.68 -16.96 6.79
N LYS A 811 -15.63 -17.79 5.74
CA LYS A 811 -14.81 -19.01 5.68
C LYS A 811 -14.01 -19.01 4.41
N LEU A 812 -12.75 -19.41 4.50
CA LEU A 812 -11.93 -19.71 3.34
C LEU A 812 -11.28 -21.08 3.47
N GLN A 813 -11.00 -21.71 2.33
CA GLN A 813 -10.22 -22.93 2.25
C GLN A 813 -8.80 -22.59 1.82
N ILE A 814 -7.81 -23.17 2.51
CA ILE A 814 -6.41 -23.01 2.15
C ILE A 814 -5.59 -24.22 2.62
N ARG A 815 -4.50 -24.51 1.90
CA ARG A 815 -3.51 -25.49 2.32
C ARG A 815 -2.71 -24.98 3.53
N MET A 816 -2.37 -25.88 4.46
CA MET A 816 -1.58 -25.55 5.64
C MET A 816 -0.10 -25.91 5.51
N ARG A 817 0.78 -25.06 6.05
CA ARG A 817 2.20 -25.31 6.30
C ARG A 817 2.49 -25.18 7.79
N ILE A 818 2.98 -26.24 8.43
CA ILE A 818 3.47 -26.16 9.81
C ILE A 818 4.93 -25.71 9.80
N THR A 819 5.27 -24.64 10.52
CA THR A 819 6.61 -24.06 10.55
C THR A 819 6.85 -23.23 11.81
N PRO A 820 8.04 -23.29 12.44
CA PRO A 820 8.38 -22.43 13.57
C PRO A 820 8.64 -20.97 13.18
N ARG A 821 8.53 -20.62 11.88
CA ARG A 821 8.75 -19.26 11.36
C ARG A 821 7.58 -18.30 11.61
N VAL A 822 6.64 -18.62 12.49
CA VAL A 822 5.50 -17.76 12.88
C VAL A 822 5.31 -17.82 14.38
N ALA A 823 4.92 -16.73 15.02
CA ALA A 823 4.67 -16.66 16.45
C ALA A 823 3.60 -17.68 16.90
N PRO A 824 3.70 -18.28 18.10
CA PRO A 824 2.61 -19.06 18.70
C PRO A 824 1.34 -18.21 18.90
N GLY A 825 0.17 -18.83 18.75
CA GLY A 825 -1.13 -18.14 18.74
C GLY A 825 -1.41 -17.33 17.46
N VAL A 826 -0.52 -17.40 16.47
CA VAL A 826 -0.60 -16.61 15.24
C VAL A 826 -0.52 -17.52 14.02
N VAL A 827 -1.34 -17.23 13.01
CA VAL A 827 -1.24 -17.84 11.68
C VAL A 827 -0.85 -16.79 10.65
N ALA A 828 0.07 -17.10 9.75
CA ALA A 828 0.45 -16.17 8.68
C ALA A 828 -0.24 -16.53 7.37
N LEU A 829 -1.03 -15.60 6.83
CA LEU A 829 -1.85 -15.82 5.63
C LEU A 829 -1.36 -14.88 4.49
N PRO A 830 -0.91 -15.41 3.35
CA PRO A 830 -0.46 -14.57 2.25
C PRO A 830 -1.63 -13.82 1.60
N GLU A 831 -1.57 -12.49 1.62
CA GLU A 831 -2.55 -11.60 1.02
C GLU A 831 -2.58 -11.75 -0.52
N GLY A 832 -3.75 -11.51 -1.11
CA GLY A 832 -3.88 -11.32 -2.57
C GLY A 832 -4.37 -12.54 -3.37
N ALA A 833 -4.64 -13.67 -2.72
CA ALA A 833 -5.28 -14.78 -3.42
C ALA A 833 -6.66 -14.36 -3.98
N TRP A 834 -7.04 -14.89 -5.16
CA TRP A 834 -8.27 -14.48 -5.82
C TRP A 834 -9.46 -15.15 -5.16
N TYR A 835 -10.38 -14.34 -4.65
CA TYR A 835 -11.66 -14.79 -4.11
C TYR A 835 -12.42 -15.65 -5.12
N LYS A 836 -12.93 -16.79 -4.64
CA LYS A 836 -13.63 -17.80 -5.43
C LYS A 836 -14.73 -18.46 -4.60
N ALA A 837 -15.83 -17.74 -4.47
CA ALA A 837 -17.12 -18.29 -4.01
C ALA A 837 -18.26 -17.79 -4.92
N SER A 838 -19.37 -18.53 -4.98
CA SER A 838 -20.48 -18.19 -5.88
C SER A 838 -21.49 -17.22 -5.27
N ALA A 839 -21.52 -17.13 -3.93
CA ALA A 839 -22.34 -16.19 -3.17
C ALA A 839 -21.63 -15.74 -1.88
N ALA A 840 -22.13 -14.65 -1.28
CA ALA A 840 -21.67 -14.20 0.04
C ALA A 840 -21.95 -15.26 1.11
N GLY A 841 -21.01 -15.45 2.03
CA GLY A 841 -21.08 -16.42 3.14
C GLY A 841 -20.70 -17.86 2.76
N GLU A 842 -20.58 -18.19 1.47
CA GLU A 842 -20.02 -19.46 1.04
C GLU A 842 -18.51 -19.54 1.34
N VAL A 843 -17.99 -20.77 1.41
CA VAL A 843 -16.56 -21.00 1.61
C VAL A 843 -15.81 -20.48 0.39
N ASP A 844 -14.92 -19.51 0.61
CA ASP A 844 -13.99 -19.04 -0.39
C ASP A 844 -12.92 -20.10 -0.67
N SER A 845 -13.05 -20.79 -1.80
CA SER A 845 -12.08 -21.80 -2.26
C SER A 845 -10.79 -21.20 -2.83
N GLY A 846 -10.70 -19.88 -2.93
CA GLY A 846 -9.56 -19.14 -3.43
C GLY A 846 -8.53 -18.77 -2.36
N GLY A 847 -8.93 -18.73 -1.08
CA GLY A 847 -8.04 -18.38 0.02
C GLY A 847 -7.81 -16.87 0.20
N CYS A 848 -8.78 -16.03 -0.19
CA CYS A 848 -8.69 -14.58 -0.06
C CYS A 848 -8.84 -14.14 1.40
N VAL A 849 -7.78 -13.57 1.98
CA VAL A 849 -7.79 -13.07 3.37
C VAL A 849 -8.94 -12.10 3.66
N ASN A 850 -9.38 -11.32 2.68
CA ASN A 850 -10.46 -10.35 2.84
C ASN A 850 -11.86 -10.95 2.98
N THR A 851 -12.00 -12.27 2.84
CA THR A 851 -13.21 -13.00 3.27
C THR A 851 -13.32 -13.06 4.80
N LEU A 852 -12.21 -12.89 5.52
CA LEU A 852 -12.15 -12.99 6.98
C LEU A 852 -12.16 -11.63 7.68
N THR A 853 -11.93 -10.54 6.95
CA THR A 853 -11.75 -9.19 7.51
C THR A 853 -13.07 -8.52 7.84
N LYS A 854 -13.04 -7.64 8.85
CA LYS A 854 -14.17 -6.78 9.23
C LYS A 854 -14.12 -5.45 8.47
N TYR A 855 -15.26 -4.98 7.96
CA TYR A 855 -15.41 -3.59 7.52
C TYR A 855 -15.52 -2.68 8.74
N HIS A 856 -14.47 -1.90 8.98
CA HIS A 856 -14.44 -0.92 10.06
C HIS A 856 -13.38 0.15 9.78
N PRO A 857 -13.74 1.33 9.26
CA PRO A 857 -12.80 2.43 9.05
C PRO A 857 -12.19 2.89 10.38
N CYS A 858 -10.90 3.23 10.38
CA CYS A 858 -10.24 3.79 11.57
C CYS A 858 -10.62 5.28 11.75
N PRO A 859 -10.54 5.82 12.98
CA PRO A 859 -11.24 7.06 13.33
C PRO A 859 -10.65 8.33 12.70
N VAL A 860 -9.33 8.36 12.46
CA VAL A 860 -8.65 9.56 11.94
C VAL A 860 -8.57 9.54 10.42
N SER A 861 -7.89 8.53 9.87
CA SER A 861 -7.64 8.43 8.43
C SER A 861 -8.81 7.87 7.64
N ARG A 862 -9.81 7.29 8.33
CA ARG A 862 -10.89 6.48 7.72
C ARG A 862 -10.36 5.33 6.87
N GLY A 863 -9.11 4.95 7.07
CA GLY A 863 -8.36 3.97 6.31
C GLY A 863 -8.66 2.52 6.70
N ASN A 864 -7.89 1.61 6.10
CA ASN A 864 -8.12 0.17 6.21
C ASN A 864 -7.53 -0.45 7.49
N THR A 865 -8.35 -1.26 8.16
CA THR A 865 -8.05 -1.94 9.44
C THR A 865 -7.92 -3.46 9.28
N GLN A 866 -7.64 -3.91 8.05
CA GLN A 866 -7.71 -5.29 7.56
C GLN A 866 -6.84 -6.31 8.30
N HIS A 867 -5.82 -5.89 9.06
CA HIS A 867 -4.90 -6.79 9.75
C HIS A 867 -5.32 -7.08 11.21
N THR A 868 -6.61 -6.94 11.50
CA THR A 868 -7.19 -7.25 12.80
C THR A 868 -8.21 -8.37 12.61
N ILE A 869 -7.75 -9.61 12.69
CA ILE A 869 -8.52 -10.80 12.35
C ILE A 869 -8.21 -11.90 13.36
N ARG A 870 -9.27 -12.57 13.82
CA ARG A 870 -9.19 -13.83 14.56
C ARG A 870 -9.86 -14.96 13.82
N VAL A 871 -9.28 -16.15 13.94
CA VAL A 871 -9.76 -17.36 13.27
C VAL A 871 -9.72 -18.59 14.17
N LYS A 872 -10.47 -19.60 13.74
CA LYS A 872 -10.30 -21.00 14.13
C LYS A 872 -10.12 -21.87 12.89
N LEU A 873 -9.47 -23.01 13.06
CA LEU A 873 -9.13 -23.93 11.98
C LEU A 873 -9.96 -25.22 12.08
N TYR A 874 -10.38 -25.74 10.93
CA TYR A 874 -11.00 -27.05 10.79
C TYR A 874 -10.35 -27.84 9.66
N LYS A 875 -10.44 -29.18 9.70
CA LYS A 875 -10.14 -29.99 8.51
C LYS A 875 -11.19 -29.70 7.45
N ALA A 876 -10.76 -29.47 6.21
CA ALA A 876 -11.69 -29.49 5.10
C ALA A 876 -12.26 -30.91 5.00
N ASN A 877 -13.59 -31.06 5.06
CA ASN A 877 -14.22 -32.36 4.85
C ASN A 877 -13.87 -32.84 3.44
N ALA A 878 -13.27 -34.03 3.34
CA ALA A 878 -12.84 -34.64 2.09
C ALA A 878 -14.00 -35.10 1.21
#